data_AF-A0A6M0JAS1-F1
#
_entry.id   AF-A0A6M0JAS1-F1
#
_cell.length_a   1.000
_cell.length_b   1.000
_cell.length_c   1.000
_cell.angle_alpha   90.00
_cell.angle_beta   90.00
_cell.angle_gamma   90.00
#
_symmetry.space_group_name_H-M   'P 1'
#
loop_
_entity.id
_entity.type
_entity.pdbx_description
1 polymer ?
#
loop_
_entity_poly.entity_id
_entity_poly.type
_entity_poly.pdbx_seq_one_letter_code
_entity_poly.pdbx_strand_id
1 'polypeptide(L)'
;MAKIALLIGVSEYEPGLTRLPAATKDVEAMQRVLLNPEIGGFDDVTLLINPQRQAMDEAIERLFSDRQRDDLVLLFFSGHGIKDEKGNLYFAACNTKKSDKGELVKATTVSADSVHRVMSNSRCKREVVILDCCFSGAFAEGMSAKNDGFVDIRNQLGGEGRAVLTSSTSTQFSFVQLGADTSTYTTYIVEGLKTGAADKNEDGWISVDELHEYATKAVQEATPAMKPEIYAIKEGYKINLAKAPIDDPKLIYRREVDYWVRDGEISDIGHTALTKLQKKLGLTSDEATAKEAEVLKPYQDYKENLQEYQKVFFQVTKGKFPVNENTRADLKRLQQNLGLRDEDTALIEASQKRRLNVTPKSLVVLTMGVIIGAGIVKFIIPDIKSEDRAIPPTPIEVTNQFAEVRNVPEGTFKYGGSTSWAFIHPKLESEIKNTYPKFDIKIRKDLVQGSGIGIEKLIDGGQDGLDFALSSRDVSSEEGYKAKRKQFTLKAIPVLKSGLAVAVNPELAINALTKEQLSKIYSGKIDNWRQAGTLADIPIKFYTRSGNLQSTDEFRTSLEIINFGKNINFVNTTSEGLQKIMREPGGIFVGPISDVVPQCRVKTLPIINTEGKTFYPYQRQNFVSPAQCGAGKRNRVNIEAIYSSEYPLPAIFYVVVKQNGQREQQAGQAYANLILTKQGQEMIKSLQQTGSLDENN
;
A
#
# COMPACT_ATOMS: atom_id res chain seq x y z
N MET A 1 34.81 -10.59 -3.12
CA MET A 1 33.58 -10.18 -2.41
C MET A 1 33.02 -11.43 -1.80
N ALA A 2 33.00 -11.51 -0.48
CA ALA A 2 32.45 -12.65 0.24
C ALA A 2 31.01 -12.33 0.68
N LYS A 3 30.16 -13.35 0.71
CA LYS A 3 28.81 -13.32 1.26
C LYS A 3 28.78 -14.16 2.54
N ILE A 4 28.57 -13.52 3.68
CA ILE A 4 28.62 -14.16 5.00
C ILE A 4 27.29 -13.94 5.71
N ALA A 5 26.77 -14.99 6.34
CA ALA A 5 25.57 -14.91 7.15
C ALA A 5 25.75 -15.54 8.55
N LEU A 6 25.09 -14.93 9.53
CA LEU A 6 24.87 -15.50 10.85
C LEU A 6 23.36 -15.65 11.08
N LEU A 7 22.91 -16.86 11.35
CA LEU A 7 21.52 -17.20 11.58
C LEU A 7 21.36 -17.63 13.04
N ILE A 8 20.66 -16.85 13.85
CA ILE A 8 20.43 -17.10 15.27
C ILE A 8 18.97 -17.47 15.48
N GLY A 9 18.72 -18.67 15.99
CA GLY A 9 17.38 -19.18 16.30
C GLY A 9 17.28 -19.54 17.77
N VAL A 10 16.40 -18.88 18.51
CA VAL A 10 16.19 -19.14 19.94
C VAL A 10 14.77 -19.66 20.17
N SER A 11 14.64 -20.97 20.30
CA SER A 11 13.38 -21.69 20.53
C SER A 11 13.14 -22.04 21.99
N GLU A 12 14.20 -22.16 22.80
CA GLU A 12 14.16 -22.52 24.20
C GLU A 12 14.69 -21.40 25.10
N TYR A 13 14.02 -21.19 26.23
CA TYR A 13 14.32 -20.14 27.18
C TYR A 13 14.22 -20.66 28.62
N GLU A 14 14.95 -20.01 29.53
CA GLU A 14 14.73 -20.09 30.97
C GLU A 14 13.29 -19.71 31.36
N PRO A 15 12.80 -20.14 32.56
CA PRO A 15 11.47 -19.79 33.03
C PRO A 15 11.18 -18.28 32.98
N GLY A 16 10.01 -17.91 32.46
CA GLY A 16 9.58 -16.50 32.32
C GLY A 16 9.45 -15.99 30.88
N LEU A 17 9.90 -16.79 29.90
CA LEU A 17 9.68 -16.58 28.47
C LEU A 17 9.05 -17.83 27.83
N THR A 18 8.12 -17.61 26.90
CA THR A 18 7.44 -18.69 26.17
C THR A 18 8.37 -19.29 25.12
N ARG A 19 8.37 -20.62 24.97
CA ARG A 19 9.12 -21.32 23.92
C ARG A 19 8.63 -20.94 22.52
N LEU A 20 9.54 -20.93 21.54
CA LEU A 20 9.27 -20.62 20.14
C LEU A 20 9.81 -21.74 19.22
N PRO A 21 9.13 -22.91 19.13
CA PRO A 21 9.64 -24.07 18.39
C PRO A 21 9.97 -23.79 16.90
N ALA A 22 9.27 -22.83 16.28
CA ALA A 22 9.52 -22.42 14.90
C ALA A 22 10.91 -21.79 14.69
N ALA A 23 11.50 -21.17 15.71
CA ALA A 23 12.75 -20.41 15.56
C ALA A 23 13.94 -21.25 15.09
N THR A 24 14.02 -22.52 15.48
CA THR A 24 15.05 -23.45 15.00
C THR A 24 14.81 -23.82 13.53
N LYS A 25 13.55 -24.06 13.16
CA LYS A 25 13.20 -24.40 11.77
C LYS A 25 13.34 -23.21 10.82
N ASP A 26 13.09 -21.99 11.31
CA ASP A 26 13.27 -20.74 10.56
C ASP A 26 14.71 -20.58 10.07
N VAL A 27 15.68 -20.75 10.98
CA VAL A 27 17.09 -20.62 10.63
C VAL A 27 17.59 -21.76 9.74
N GLU A 28 17.07 -22.98 9.90
CA GLU A 28 17.35 -24.10 8.99
C GLU A 28 16.79 -23.84 7.58
N ALA A 29 15.60 -23.22 7.47
CA ALA A 29 15.00 -22.85 6.20
C ALA A 29 15.76 -21.74 5.49
N MET A 30 16.17 -20.71 6.24
CA MET A 30 17.04 -19.65 5.74
C MET A 30 18.40 -20.18 5.30
N GLN A 31 19.03 -21.06 6.09
CA GLN A 31 20.33 -21.64 5.74
C GLN A 31 20.29 -22.35 4.38
N ARG A 32 19.23 -23.12 4.12
CA ARG A 32 19.05 -23.86 2.86
C ARG A 32 19.02 -22.94 1.63
N VAL A 33 18.34 -21.80 1.69
CA VAL A 33 18.26 -20.87 0.54
C VAL A 33 19.53 -20.02 0.39
N LEU A 34 20.17 -19.65 1.50
CA LEU A 34 21.39 -18.84 1.48
C LEU A 34 22.60 -19.63 0.95
N LEU A 35 22.77 -20.90 1.36
CA LEU A 35 23.86 -21.75 0.89
C LEU A 35 23.70 -22.22 -0.55
N ASN A 36 22.48 -22.23 -1.09
CA ASN A 36 22.25 -22.71 -2.45
C ASN A 36 22.95 -21.79 -3.49
N PRO A 37 23.90 -22.30 -4.32
CA PRO A 37 24.66 -21.49 -5.28
C PRO A 37 23.81 -20.79 -6.35
N GLU A 38 22.66 -21.37 -6.69
CA GLU A 38 21.73 -20.84 -7.69
C GLU A 38 20.73 -19.84 -7.09
N ILE A 39 20.66 -19.72 -5.76
CA ILE A 39 19.78 -18.79 -5.04
C ILE A 39 20.64 -17.73 -4.34
N GLY A 40 21.04 -17.98 -3.08
CA GLY A 40 21.79 -17.01 -2.27
C GLY A 40 23.29 -17.02 -2.57
N GLY A 41 23.88 -18.19 -2.77
CA GLY A 41 25.31 -18.39 -3.01
C GLY A 41 26.20 -17.76 -1.93
N PHE A 42 25.82 -17.91 -0.65
CA PHE A 42 26.62 -17.43 0.48
C PHE A 42 27.83 -18.35 0.71
N ASP A 43 29.00 -17.75 0.93
CA ASP A 43 30.27 -18.45 1.12
C ASP A 43 30.36 -19.10 2.50
N ASP A 44 29.81 -18.44 3.52
CA ASP A 44 29.79 -18.90 4.90
C ASP A 44 28.45 -18.56 5.56
N VAL A 45 27.77 -19.56 6.12
CA VAL A 45 26.49 -19.42 6.82
C VAL A 45 26.59 -20.13 8.17
N THR A 46 26.87 -19.36 9.21
CA THR A 46 26.97 -19.86 10.59
C THR A 46 25.59 -19.94 11.23
N LEU A 47 25.28 -21.09 11.84
CA LEU A 47 24.04 -21.34 12.54
C LEU A 47 24.27 -21.35 14.06
N LEU A 48 23.47 -20.60 14.82
CA LEU A 48 23.45 -20.64 16.28
C LEU A 48 22.04 -20.95 16.79
N ILE A 49 21.88 -22.15 17.33
CA ILE A 49 20.62 -22.60 17.94
C ILE A 49 20.70 -22.48 19.45
N ASN A 50 19.72 -21.79 20.05
CA ASN A 50 19.63 -21.57 21.49
C ASN A 50 20.95 -21.12 22.14
N PRO A 51 21.70 -20.15 21.56
CA PRO A 51 22.93 -19.67 22.17
C PRO A 51 22.66 -18.98 23.51
N GLN A 52 23.62 -19.10 24.43
CA GLN A 52 23.71 -18.22 25.58
C GLN A 52 24.16 -16.82 25.14
N ARG A 53 23.84 -15.81 25.94
CA ARG A 53 24.14 -14.40 25.65
C ARG A 53 25.59 -14.13 25.24
N GLN A 54 26.57 -14.77 25.90
CA GLN A 54 27.98 -14.55 25.59
C GLN A 54 28.34 -15.06 24.18
N ALA A 55 28.00 -16.30 23.86
CA ALA A 55 28.26 -16.89 22.56
C ALA A 55 27.54 -16.15 21.43
N MET A 56 26.33 -15.64 21.70
CA MET A 56 25.58 -14.82 20.75
C MET A 56 26.30 -13.51 20.44
N ASP A 57 26.77 -12.79 21.45
CA ASP A 57 27.54 -11.54 21.29
C ASP A 57 28.86 -11.77 20.52
N GLU A 58 29.63 -12.80 20.90
CA GLU A 58 30.90 -13.13 20.26
C GLU A 58 30.72 -13.46 18.77
N ALA A 59 29.64 -14.16 18.42
CA ALA A 59 29.34 -14.48 17.03
C ALA A 59 28.89 -13.26 16.22
N ILE A 60 28.09 -12.37 16.81
CA ILE A 60 27.72 -11.10 16.17
C ILE A 60 28.96 -10.24 15.94
N GLU A 61 29.85 -10.13 16.93
CA GLU A 61 31.12 -9.40 16.78
C GLU A 61 31.98 -10.00 15.66
N ARG A 62 32.10 -11.33 15.62
CA ARG A 62 32.85 -12.04 14.57
C ARG A 62 32.26 -11.83 13.17
N LEU A 63 30.93 -11.80 13.04
CA LEU A 63 30.24 -11.61 11.76
C LEU A 63 30.65 -10.30 11.07
N PHE A 64 30.75 -9.22 11.85
CA PHE A 64 31.05 -7.88 11.34
C PHE A 64 32.55 -7.52 11.40
N SER A 65 33.38 -8.38 12.02
CA SER A 65 34.84 -8.19 12.10
C SER A 65 35.55 -8.59 10.80
N ASP A 66 36.62 -7.88 10.47
CA ASP A 66 37.51 -8.15 9.33
C ASP A 66 36.82 -8.21 7.95
N ARG A 67 35.68 -7.52 7.78
CA ARG A 67 34.95 -7.44 6.52
C ARG A 67 35.59 -6.44 5.54
N GLN A 68 35.44 -6.69 4.25
CA GLN A 68 35.77 -5.73 3.20
C GLN A 68 34.55 -4.89 2.81
N ARG A 69 34.78 -3.75 2.15
CA ARG A 69 33.72 -2.79 1.80
C ARG A 69 32.60 -3.40 0.94
N ASP A 70 32.97 -4.28 0.02
CA ASP A 70 32.08 -4.85 -1.00
C ASP A 70 31.52 -6.22 -0.63
N ASP A 71 31.89 -6.75 0.54
CA ASP A 71 31.29 -7.97 1.09
C ASP A 71 29.79 -7.75 1.37
N LEU A 72 29.02 -8.84 1.42
CA LEU A 72 27.63 -8.84 1.85
C LEU A 72 27.54 -9.58 3.18
N VAL A 73 27.00 -8.91 4.20
CA VAL A 73 26.86 -9.47 5.54
C VAL A 73 25.38 -9.54 5.90
N LEU A 74 24.90 -10.72 6.29
CA LEU A 74 23.52 -10.95 6.70
C LEU A 74 23.43 -11.45 8.14
N LEU A 75 22.68 -10.75 8.98
CA LEU A 75 22.30 -11.20 10.32
C LEU A 75 20.81 -11.55 10.30
N PHE A 76 20.47 -12.81 10.55
CA PHE A 76 19.08 -13.24 10.72
C PHE A 76 18.87 -13.66 12.18
N PHE A 77 17.82 -13.13 12.81
CA PHE A 77 17.45 -13.48 14.17
C PHE A 77 15.98 -13.90 14.22
N SER A 78 15.69 -15.12 14.69
CA SER A 78 14.35 -15.60 15.02
C SER A 78 14.29 -15.93 16.52
N GLY A 79 13.40 -15.26 17.25
CA GLY A 79 13.31 -15.35 18.72
C GLY A 79 12.53 -14.21 19.37
N HIS A 80 12.72 -13.99 20.67
CA HIS A 80 12.08 -12.87 21.39
C HIS A 80 12.87 -11.56 21.28
N GLY A 81 12.19 -10.49 20.87
CA GLY A 81 12.67 -9.11 20.95
C GLY A 81 12.02 -8.39 22.13
N ILE A 82 12.78 -8.09 23.17
CA ILE A 82 12.26 -7.54 24.43
C ILE A 82 12.60 -6.06 24.53
N LYS A 83 11.62 -5.23 24.90
CA LYS A 83 11.83 -3.81 25.19
C LYS A 83 12.00 -3.56 26.67
N ASP A 84 12.85 -2.60 27.03
CA ASP A 84 12.80 -1.98 28.34
C ASP A 84 11.81 -0.79 28.38
N GLU A 85 11.58 -0.23 29.57
CA GLU A 85 10.68 0.90 29.80
C GLU A 85 11.05 2.16 29.02
N LYS A 86 12.31 2.27 28.56
CA LYS A 86 12.81 3.39 27.78
C LYS A 86 12.70 3.16 26.27
N GLY A 87 12.17 2.01 25.85
CA GLY A 87 12.01 1.63 24.44
C GLY A 87 13.27 1.05 23.80
N ASN A 88 14.31 0.72 24.58
CA ASN A 88 15.51 0.07 24.04
C ASN A 88 15.22 -1.40 23.76
N LEU A 89 15.67 -1.88 22.60
CA LEU A 89 15.49 -3.25 22.15
C LEU A 89 16.62 -4.17 22.62
N TYR A 90 16.25 -5.37 23.05
CA TYR A 90 17.17 -6.45 23.41
C TYR A 90 16.72 -7.75 22.74
N PHE A 91 17.68 -8.50 22.19
CA PHE A 91 17.47 -9.86 21.68
C PHE A 91 17.67 -10.84 22.84
N ALA A 92 16.68 -11.72 23.03
CA ALA A 92 16.73 -12.74 24.07
C ALA A 92 17.63 -13.92 23.64
N ALA A 93 18.58 -14.26 24.49
CA ALA A 93 19.32 -15.53 24.45
C ALA A 93 18.59 -16.62 25.24
N CYS A 94 19.02 -17.88 25.13
CA CYS A 94 18.36 -19.01 25.83
C CYS A 94 18.40 -18.85 27.37
N ASN A 95 19.44 -18.21 27.89
CA ASN A 95 19.62 -17.95 29.32
C ASN A 95 19.05 -16.59 29.78
N THR A 96 18.19 -15.95 28.97
CA THR A 96 17.53 -14.69 29.33
C THR A 96 16.64 -14.86 30.54
N LYS A 97 16.82 -14.00 31.55
CA LYS A 97 16.06 -14.06 32.81
C LYS A 97 15.23 -12.80 33.03
N LYS A 98 14.15 -12.96 33.79
CA LYS A 98 13.41 -11.87 34.42
C LYS A 98 13.59 -11.94 35.94
N SER A 99 13.53 -10.80 36.60
CA SER A 99 13.46 -10.73 38.06
C SER A 99 12.10 -11.20 38.57
N ASP A 100 11.98 -11.37 39.89
CA ASP A 100 10.70 -11.72 40.55
C ASP A 100 9.60 -10.68 40.29
N LYS A 101 9.97 -9.46 39.92
CA LYS A 101 9.04 -8.37 39.54
C LYS A 101 8.68 -8.38 38.05
N GLY A 102 9.19 -9.34 37.28
CA GLY A 102 8.98 -9.46 35.83
C GLY A 102 9.89 -8.57 34.98
N GLU A 103 10.82 -7.83 35.59
CA GLU A 103 11.76 -6.94 34.88
C GLU A 103 12.89 -7.72 34.20
N LEU A 104 13.31 -7.28 33.01
CA LEU A 104 14.37 -7.94 32.24
C LEU A 104 15.75 -7.82 32.92
N VAL A 105 16.43 -8.94 33.13
CA VAL A 105 17.83 -8.95 33.59
C VAL A 105 18.74 -8.69 32.39
N LYS A 106 19.05 -7.41 32.14
CA LYS A 106 19.78 -6.94 30.94
C LYS A 106 21.12 -7.63 30.68
N ALA A 107 21.81 -8.08 31.72
CA ALA A 107 23.08 -8.81 31.58
C ALA A 107 22.93 -10.17 30.87
N THR A 108 21.70 -10.69 30.78
CA THR A 108 21.39 -11.97 30.11
C THR A 108 20.85 -11.81 28.69
N THR A 109 20.85 -10.59 28.15
CA THR A 109 20.40 -10.29 26.78
C THR A 109 21.47 -9.60 25.95
N VAL A 110 21.24 -9.56 24.63
CA VAL A 110 22.06 -8.79 23.67
C VAL A 110 21.29 -7.53 23.30
N SER A 111 21.81 -6.34 23.64
CA SER A 111 21.16 -5.07 23.29
C SER A 111 21.33 -4.75 21.80
N ALA A 112 20.30 -4.23 21.14
CA ALA A 112 20.37 -3.72 19.77
C ALA A 112 21.46 -2.65 19.60
N ASP A 113 21.65 -1.78 20.60
CA ASP A 113 22.72 -0.77 20.60
C ASP A 113 24.13 -1.39 20.49
N SER A 114 24.37 -2.54 21.11
CA SER A 114 25.65 -3.24 21.01
C SER A 114 25.85 -3.80 19.61
N VAL A 115 24.81 -4.39 19.02
CA VAL A 115 24.83 -4.85 17.63
C VAL A 115 25.09 -3.68 16.68
N HIS A 116 24.41 -2.54 16.88
CA HIS A 116 24.62 -1.34 16.08
C HIS A 116 26.04 -0.80 16.17
N ARG A 117 26.66 -0.78 17.35
CA ARG A 117 28.07 -0.35 17.49
C ARG A 117 29.00 -1.27 16.70
N VAL A 118 28.81 -2.58 16.79
CA VAL A 118 29.58 -3.58 16.04
C VAL A 118 29.42 -3.36 14.53
N MET A 119 28.19 -3.23 14.05
CA MET A 119 27.89 -2.92 12.65
C MET A 119 28.54 -1.59 12.22
N SER A 120 28.52 -0.56 13.07
CA SER A 120 29.06 0.77 12.74
C SER A 120 30.58 0.82 12.67
N ASN A 121 31.26 -0.12 13.32
CA ASN A 121 32.70 -0.29 13.23
C ASN A 121 33.13 -1.19 12.07
N SER A 122 32.20 -1.91 11.45
CA SER A 122 32.44 -2.72 10.25
C SER A 122 32.83 -1.84 9.05
N ARG A 123 33.76 -2.33 8.24
CA ARG A 123 34.12 -1.69 6.95
C ARG A 123 33.11 -2.00 5.85
N CYS A 124 32.29 -3.04 6.02
CA CYS A 124 31.25 -3.43 5.07
C CYS A 124 30.23 -2.30 4.89
N LYS A 125 29.73 -2.14 3.65
CA LYS A 125 28.66 -1.18 3.33
C LYS A 125 27.42 -1.85 2.73
N ARG A 126 27.32 -3.18 2.87
CA ARG A 126 26.17 -3.99 2.44
C ARG A 126 25.80 -4.94 3.57
N GLU A 127 25.09 -4.41 4.56
CA GLU A 127 24.70 -5.14 5.76
C GLU A 127 23.18 -5.30 5.79
N VAL A 128 22.71 -6.53 5.92
CA VAL A 128 21.28 -6.86 5.96
C VAL A 128 20.96 -7.51 7.28
N VAL A 129 19.99 -6.97 8.01
CA VAL A 129 19.49 -7.54 9.25
C VAL A 129 18.04 -7.93 9.06
N ILE A 130 17.69 -9.18 9.31
CA ILE A 130 16.31 -9.68 9.23
C ILE A 130 15.92 -10.16 10.62
N LEU A 131 14.92 -9.51 11.20
CA LEU A 131 14.42 -9.76 12.54
C LEU A 131 13.04 -10.40 12.46
N ASP A 132 13.00 -11.72 12.61
CA ASP A 132 11.76 -12.45 12.86
C ASP A 132 11.50 -12.57 14.37
N CYS A 133 11.24 -11.42 14.98
CA CYS A 133 10.95 -11.33 16.39
C CYS A 133 9.82 -10.35 16.63
N CYS A 134 8.90 -10.70 17.53
CA CYS A 134 7.93 -9.75 18.02
C CYS A 134 8.58 -8.81 19.02
N PHE A 135 8.42 -7.51 18.81
CA PHE A 135 8.80 -6.49 19.79
C PHE A 135 7.70 -6.32 20.84
N SER A 136 7.22 -7.42 21.42
CA SER A 136 6.34 -7.36 22.58
C SER A 136 7.20 -7.33 23.83
N GLY A 137 7.06 -6.26 24.63
CA GLY A 137 7.52 -6.29 26.01
C GLY A 137 6.93 -7.55 26.64
N ALA A 138 7.79 -8.41 27.18
CA ALA A 138 7.38 -9.73 27.62
C ALA A 138 6.56 -9.61 28.92
N PHE A 139 5.26 -9.35 28.81
CA PHE A 139 4.36 -9.20 29.96
C PHE A 139 4.01 -10.56 30.56
N ALA A 140 4.12 -10.66 31.88
CA ALA A 140 3.47 -11.69 32.68
C ALA A 140 1.96 -11.39 32.78
N GLU A 141 1.17 -12.42 33.06
CA GLU A 141 -0.29 -12.37 33.19
C GLU A 141 -0.77 -11.18 34.06
N GLY A 142 -1.68 -10.36 33.53
CA GLY A 142 -2.57 -9.50 34.34
C GLY A 142 -2.30 -7.99 34.42
N MET A 143 -1.40 -7.38 33.63
CA MET A 143 -1.20 -5.91 33.67
C MET A 143 -1.48 -5.20 32.33
N SER A 144 -2.34 -4.17 32.37
CA SER A 144 -2.72 -3.33 31.22
C SER A 144 -1.54 -2.50 30.70
N ALA A 145 -1.34 -2.53 29.38
CA ALA A 145 -0.32 -1.77 28.68
C ALA A 145 -0.57 -0.25 28.79
N LYS A 146 0.19 0.42 29.66
CA LYS A 146 0.36 1.88 29.65
C LYS A 146 1.71 2.21 29.01
N ASN A 147 1.78 2.16 27.68
CA ASN A 147 2.69 2.88 26.76
C ASN A 147 2.92 2.06 25.49
N ASP A 148 2.18 2.37 24.41
CA ASP A 148 2.46 1.88 23.04
C ASP A 148 3.62 2.69 22.40
N GLY A 149 4.79 2.67 23.04
CA GLY A 149 5.99 3.31 22.51
C GLY A 149 6.47 2.63 21.21
N PHE A 150 6.49 3.39 20.12
CA PHE A 150 7.12 3.02 18.85
C PHE A 150 8.58 2.60 19.09
N VAL A 151 9.03 1.48 18.51
CA VAL A 151 10.47 1.14 18.54
C VAL A 151 11.15 1.96 17.48
N ASP A 152 12.14 2.74 17.89
CA ASP A 152 12.99 3.45 16.96
C ASP A 152 14.06 2.51 16.37
N ILE A 153 13.63 1.49 15.62
CA ILE A 153 14.52 0.54 14.94
C ILE A 153 15.49 1.29 14.02
N ARG A 154 15.03 2.39 13.41
CA ARG A 154 15.84 3.25 12.55
C ARG A 154 17.04 3.81 13.31
N ASN A 155 16.85 4.38 14.50
CA ASN A 155 17.97 4.90 15.29
C ASN A 155 18.78 3.81 16.00
N GLN A 156 18.16 2.69 16.38
CA GLN A 156 18.84 1.62 17.12
C GLN A 156 19.62 0.65 16.23
N LEU A 157 19.28 0.45 14.96
CA LEU A 157 19.94 -0.52 14.06
C LEU A 157 20.23 0.03 12.65
N GLY A 158 19.64 1.16 12.27
CA GLY A 158 19.86 1.76 10.96
C GLY A 158 21.29 2.27 10.73
N GLY A 159 21.61 2.55 9.47
CA GLY A 159 22.91 3.09 9.07
C GLY A 159 23.05 3.12 7.55
N GLU A 160 24.01 3.91 7.05
CA GLU A 160 24.32 3.94 5.61
C GLU A 160 24.85 2.59 5.13
N GLY A 161 24.31 2.11 4.00
CA GLY A 161 24.68 0.79 3.46
C GLY A 161 24.02 -0.38 4.20
N ARG A 162 22.95 -0.10 4.97
CA ARG A 162 22.22 -1.10 5.74
C ARG A 162 20.77 -1.19 5.34
N ALA A 163 20.22 -2.40 5.46
CA ALA A 163 18.78 -2.64 5.45
C ALA A 163 18.40 -3.51 6.65
N VAL A 164 17.40 -3.07 7.41
CA VAL A 164 16.85 -3.80 8.56
C VAL A 164 15.40 -4.14 8.25
N LEU A 165 15.07 -5.42 8.26
CA LEU A 165 13.75 -5.97 7.99
C LEU A 165 13.19 -6.51 9.29
N THR A 166 11.94 -6.19 9.59
CA THR A 166 11.28 -6.64 10.83
C THR A 166 9.93 -7.25 10.52
N SER A 167 9.58 -8.32 11.23
CA SER A 167 8.34 -9.05 11.00
C SER A 167 7.08 -8.33 11.52
N SER A 168 7.19 -7.45 12.53
CA SER A 168 6.10 -6.56 12.99
C SER A 168 6.59 -5.39 13.85
N THR A 169 5.93 -4.22 13.82
CA THR A 169 6.28 -3.02 14.64
C THR A 169 5.40 -2.73 15.84
N SER A 170 4.28 -3.42 15.99
CA SER A 170 3.37 -3.25 17.13
C SER A 170 3.44 -4.44 18.08
N THR A 171 3.02 -4.20 19.32
CA THR A 171 2.91 -5.13 20.47
C THR A 171 2.02 -6.36 20.21
N GLN A 172 1.60 -6.61 18.97
CA GLN A 172 0.72 -7.69 18.57
C GLN A 172 1.54 -8.89 18.11
N PHE A 173 1.42 -9.94 18.93
CA PHE A 173 2.24 -11.12 19.01
C PHE A 173 2.16 -12.06 17.79
N SER A 174 3.30 -12.63 17.41
CA SER A 174 3.45 -13.83 16.60
C SER A 174 3.67 -15.01 17.54
N PHE A 175 2.59 -15.55 18.07
CA PHE A 175 2.66 -16.85 18.75
C PHE A 175 2.00 -17.91 17.88
N VAL A 176 2.86 -18.69 17.24
CA VAL A 176 2.68 -20.10 16.86
C VAL A 176 1.31 -20.45 16.28
N GLN A 177 1.27 -20.56 14.96
CA GLN A 177 0.36 -21.50 14.30
C GLN A 177 0.80 -22.91 14.76
N LEU A 178 0.06 -23.50 15.71
CA LEU A 178 0.36 -24.84 16.22
C LEU A 178 0.36 -25.83 15.05
N GLY A 179 1.54 -26.32 14.67
CA GLY A 179 1.72 -27.28 13.57
C GLY A 179 2.43 -26.75 12.32
N ALA A 180 2.73 -25.45 12.22
CA ALA A 180 3.52 -24.92 11.11
C ALA A 180 5.02 -25.25 11.26
N ASP A 181 5.69 -25.48 10.13
CA ASP A 181 7.13 -25.75 10.09
C ASP A 181 7.98 -24.49 10.26
N THR A 182 7.50 -23.30 9.91
CA THR A 182 8.23 -22.04 10.07
C THR A 182 7.28 -20.93 10.51
N SER A 183 7.82 -19.84 11.05
CA SER A 183 7.06 -18.62 11.31
C SER A 183 6.55 -18.00 10.00
N THR A 184 5.40 -17.33 10.03
CA THR A 184 4.74 -16.80 8.83
C THR A 184 5.65 -15.88 8.01
N TYR A 185 6.42 -15.01 8.68
CA TYR A 185 7.32 -14.09 8.00
C TYR A 185 8.49 -14.84 7.34
N THR A 186 9.18 -15.71 8.08
CA THR A 186 10.25 -16.55 7.52
C THR A 186 9.75 -17.43 6.37
N THR A 187 8.55 -17.99 6.45
CA THR A 187 7.93 -18.79 5.36
C THR A 187 7.96 -18.01 4.05
N TYR A 188 7.45 -16.78 4.04
CA TYR A 188 7.36 -15.98 2.81
C TYR A 188 8.70 -15.36 2.38
N ILE A 189 9.62 -15.08 3.31
CA ILE A 189 11.00 -14.71 2.97
C ILE A 189 11.68 -15.87 2.23
N VAL A 190 11.63 -17.07 2.80
CA VAL A 190 12.25 -18.27 2.21
C VAL A 190 11.57 -18.62 0.89
N GLU A 191 10.25 -18.54 0.79
CA GLU A 191 9.53 -18.79 -0.46
C GLU A 191 9.93 -17.80 -1.55
N GLY A 192 9.96 -16.50 -1.25
CA GLY A 192 10.32 -15.45 -2.20
C GLY A 192 11.73 -15.65 -2.75
N LEU A 193 12.69 -15.98 -1.88
CA LEU A 193 14.06 -16.33 -2.27
C LEU A 193 14.12 -17.62 -3.09
N LYS A 194 13.48 -18.69 -2.61
CA LYS A 194 13.56 -20.02 -3.22
C LYS A 194 12.96 -20.08 -4.62
N THR A 195 11.84 -19.40 -4.81
CA THR A 195 11.06 -19.48 -6.05
C THR A 195 11.47 -18.44 -7.09
N GLY A 196 12.16 -17.38 -6.68
CA GLY A 196 12.36 -16.20 -7.55
C GLY A 196 11.17 -15.24 -7.56
N ALA A 197 10.05 -15.56 -6.88
CA ALA A 197 8.84 -14.75 -6.92
C ALA A 197 8.99 -13.36 -6.30
N ALA A 198 10.01 -13.18 -5.47
CA ALA A 198 10.37 -11.88 -4.92
C ALA A 198 10.98 -10.93 -5.97
N ASP A 199 11.56 -11.41 -7.07
CA ASP A 199 12.04 -10.54 -8.15
C ASP A 199 10.84 -9.91 -8.88
N LYS A 200 10.56 -8.64 -8.56
CA LYS A 200 9.40 -7.88 -9.06
C LYS A 200 9.74 -7.09 -10.31
N ASN A 201 10.99 -6.68 -10.47
CA ASN A 201 11.42 -5.86 -11.61
C ASN A 201 11.92 -6.68 -12.82
N GLU A 202 12.02 -8.01 -12.63
CA GLU A 202 12.43 -9.04 -13.57
C GLU A 202 13.88 -8.93 -14.06
N ASP A 203 14.79 -8.42 -13.21
CA ASP A 203 16.20 -8.24 -13.54
C ASP A 203 17.08 -9.46 -13.21
N GLY A 204 16.48 -10.54 -12.69
CA GLY A 204 17.18 -11.77 -12.34
C GLY A 204 17.86 -11.74 -10.97
N TRP A 205 17.67 -10.66 -10.20
CA TRP A 205 18.13 -10.55 -8.82
C TRP A 205 16.96 -10.24 -7.89
N ILE A 206 17.08 -10.72 -6.66
CA ILE A 206 16.18 -10.35 -5.57
C ILE A 206 16.93 -9.38 -4.69
N SER A 207 16.52 -8.11 -4.77
CA SER A 207 17.00 -7.07 -3.86
C SER A 207 16.24 -7.10 -2.52
N VAL A 208 16.82 -6.47 -1.49
CA VAL A 208 16.22 -6.46 -0.14
C VAL A 208 14.84 -5.81 -0.14
N ASP A 209 14.63 -4.72 -0.90
CA ASP A 209 13.33 -4.06 -0.98
C ASP A 209 12.27 -4.93 -1.66
N GLU A 210 12.64 -5.63 -2.73
CA GLU A 210 11.74 -6.55 -3.43
C GLU A 210 11.36 -7.77 -2.57
N LEU A 211 12.33 -8.34 -1.86
CA LEU A 211 12.08 -9.41 -0.89
C LEU A 211 11.12 -8.94 0.21
N HIS A 212 11.33 -7.72 0.73
CA HIS A 212 10.46 -7.15 1.73
C HIS A 212 9.04 -6.89 1.19
N GLU A 213 8.91 -6.32 0.00
CA GLU A 213 7.62 -6.05 -0.64
C GLU A 213 6.83 -7.35 -0.85
N TYR A 214 7.49 -8.37 -1.39
CA TYR A 214 6.91 -9.69 -1.58
C TYR A 214 6.42 -10.31 -0.27
N ALA A 215 7.30 -10.39 0.74
CA ALA A 215 6.97 -10.99 2.02
C ALA A 215 5.86 -10.20 2.74
N THR A 216 5.87 -8.87 2.65
CA THR A 216 4.85 -8.01 3.26
C THR A 216 3.48 -8.28 2.67
N LYS A 217 3.36 -8.34 1.33
CA LYS A 217 2.10 -8.67 0.65
C LYS A 217 1.56 -10.02 1.14
N ALA A 218 2.37 -11.07 1.05
CA ALA A 218 1.95 -12.43 1.39
C ALA A 218 1.60 -12.59 2.88
N VAL A 219 2.38 -11.97 3.78
CA VAL A 219 2.09 -11.96 5.22
C VAL A 219 0.79 -11.23 5.51
N GLN A 220 0.52 -10.09 4.87
CA GLN A 220 -0.71 -9.35 5.10
C GLN A 220 -1.95 -10.07 4.55
N GLU A 221 -1.78 -10.90 3.51
CA GLU A 221 -2.83 -11.78 2.99
C GLU A 221 -3.11 -12.95 3.94
N ALA A 222 -2.07 -13.58 4.50
CA ALA A 222 -2.21 -14.74 5.40
C ALA A 222 -2.56 -14.36 6.84
N THR A 223 -1.98 -13.28 7.34
CA THR A 223 -2.05 -12.81 8.72
C THR A 223 -2.19 -11.29 8.73
N PRO A 224 -3.40 -10.76 8.48
CA PRO A 224 -3.61 -9.31 8.28
C PRO A 224 -3.30 -8.41 9.48
N ALA A 225 -3.12 -8.99 10.67
CA ALA A 225 -2.68 -8.28 11.86
C ALA A 225 -1.17 -7.97 11.87
N MET A 226 -0.37 -8.74 11.12
CA MET A 226 1.07 -8.60 11.06
C MET A 226 1.48 -7.51 10.06
N LYS A 227 2.42 -6.65 10.46
CA LYS A 227 2.86 -5.50 9.67
C LYS A 227 4.39 -5.48 9.56
N PRO A 228 4.96 -6.25 8.63
CA PRO A 228 6.39 -6.17 8.38
C PRO A 228 6.81 -4.74 7.99
N GLU A 229 8.02 -4.34 8.38
CA GLU A 229 8.61 -3.05 8.02
C GLU A 229 10.06 -3.20 7.54
N ILE A 230 10.52 -2.21 6.77
CA ILE A 230 11.89 -2.08 6.28
C ILE A 230 12.46 -0.71 6.64
N TYR A 231 13.68 -0.72 7.17
CA TYR A 231 14.47 0.47 7.49
C TYR A 231 15.78 0.40 6.73
N ALA A 232 15.91 1.20 5.68
CA ALA A 232 17.17 1.32 4.95
C ALA A 232 17.52 2.79 4.71
N ILE A 233 18.83 3.07 4.62
CA ILE A 233 19.37 4.42 4.39
C ILE A 233 20.25 4.37 3.13
N LYS A 234 20.02 5.32 2.21
CA LYS A 234 20.71 5.41 0.90
C LYS A 234 20.54 4.12 0.08
N GLU A 235 21.64 3.51 -0.34
CA GLU A 235 21.67 2.33 -1.23
C GLU A 235 21.23 1.03 -0.56
N GLY A 236 20.94 1.03 0.75
CA GLY A 236 20.57 -0.18 1.50
C GLY A 236 19.36 -0.94 0.92
N TYR A 237 18.41 -0.23 0.31
CA TYR A 237 17.25 -0.86 -0.34
C TYR A 237 17.68 -1.80 -1.48
N LYS A 238 18.72 -1.44 -2.26
CA LYS A 238 19.13 -2.13 -3.49
C LYS A 238 20.22 -3.19 -3.29
N ILE A 239 20.39 -3.70 -2.06
CA ILE A 239 21.33 -4.78 -1.81
C ILE A 239 20.76 -6.08 -2.40
N ASN A 240 21.45 -6.67 -3.38
CA ASN A 240 21.03 -7.97 -3.95
C ASN A 240 21.39 -9.13 -3.02
N LEU A 241 20.39 -9.93 -2.65
CA LEU A 241 20.53 -11.09 -1.77
C LEU A 241 20.69 -12.40 -2.56
N ALA A 242 19.82 -12.62 -3.54
CA ALA A 242 19.73 -13.87 -4.28
C ALA A 242 19.50 -13.66 -5.77
N LYS A 243 19.73 -14.70 -6.58
CA LYS A 243 19.34 -14.76 -7.99
C LYS A 243 17.91 -15.25 -8.13
N ALA A 244 17.24 -14.83 -9.21
CA ALA A 244 15.93 -15.34 -9.61
C ALA A 244 16.02 -16.01 -10.99
N PRO A 245 15.43 -17.22 -11.17
CA PRO A 245 15.46 -17.93 -12.44
C PRO A 245 14.40 -17.37 -13.40
N ILE A 246 14.64 -16.21 -14.00
CA ILE A 246 13.67 -15.48 -14.83
C ILE A 246 13.15 -16.26 -16.04
N ASP A 247 13.96 -17.19 -16.57
CA ASP A 247 13.60 -18.03 -17.70
C ASP A 247 12.90 -19.35 -17.28
N ASP A 248 12.71 -19.59 -15.98
CA ASP A 248 11.99 -20.79 -15.51
C ASP A 248 10.50 -20.69 -15.88
N PRO A 249 9.98 -21.61 -16.71
CA PRO A 249 8.57 -21.64 -17.08
C PRO A 249 7.62 -21.66 -15.85
N LYS A 250 8.06 -22.26 -14.74
CA LYS A 250 7.26 -22.31 -13.50
C LYS A 250 7.14 -20.94 -12.83
N LEU A 251 8.21 -20.13 -12.85
CA LEU A 251 8.19 -18.78 -12.30
C LEU A 251 7.33 -17.86 -13.17
N ILE A 252 7.48 -17.93 -14.50
CA ILE A 252 6.66 -17.17 -15.45
C ILE A 252 5.17 -17.48 -15.23
N TYR A 253 4.82 -18.76 -15.15
CA TYR A 253 3.44 -19.18 -14.88
C TYR A 253 2.93 -18.68 -13.53
N ARG A 254 3.73 -18.82 -12.47
CA ARG A 254 3.38 -18.35 -11.11
C ARG A 254 3.10 -16.85 -11.06
N ARG A 255 3.89 -16.03 -11.78
CA ARG A 255 3.67 -14.57 -11.87
C ARG A 255 2.32 -14.24 -12.53
N GLU A 256 1.97 -14.98 -13.59
CA GLU A 256 0.67 -14.82 -14.23
C GLU A 256 -0.48 -15.22 -13.28
N VAL A 257 -0.31 -16.27 -12.49
CA VAL A 257 -1.30 -16.64 -11.45
C VAL A 257 -1.48 -15.49 -10.45
N ASP A 258 -0.39 -14.93 -9.91
CA ASP A 258 -0.43 -13.79 -8.96
C ASP A 258 -1.18 -12.57 -9.55
N TYR A 259 -1.11 -12.37 -10.87
CA TYR A 259 -1.87 -11.32 -11.56
C TYR A 259 -3.39 -11.60 -11.61
N TRP A 260 -3.78 -12.86 -11.79
CA TRP A 260 -5.19 -13.25 -11.92
C TRP A 260 -5.91 -13.50 -10.59
N VAL A 261 -5.17 -13.72 -9.50
CA VAL A 261 -5.75 -13.90 -8.16
C VAL A 261 -6.30 -12.57 -7.63
N ARG A 262 -7.56 -12.59 -7.20
CA ARG A 262 -8.24 -11.49 -6.50
C ARG A 262 -9.04 -12.07 -5.34
N ASP A 263 -8.83 -11.57 -4.13
CA ASP A 263 -9.51 -12.03 -2.91
C ASP A 263 -9.43 -13.57 -2.70
N GLY A 264 -8.34 -14.19 -3.18
CA GLY A 264 -8.10 -15.63 -3.07
C GLY A 264 -8.88 -16.48 -4.08
N GLU A 265 -9.35 -15.88 -5.17
CA GLU A 265 -10.03 -16.56 -6.26
C GLU A 265 -9.44 -16.15 -7.61
N ILE A 266 -9.48 -17.08 -8.57
CA ILE A 266 -9.09 -16.84 -9.96
C ILE A 266 -10.38 -16.81 -10.79
N SER A 267 -10.59 -15.74 -11.54
CA SER A 267 -11.79 -15.63 -12.40
C SER A 267 -11.76 -16.65 -13.55
N ASP A 268 -12.93 -16.95 -14.15
CA ASP A 268 -13.02 -17.81 -15.34
C ASP A 268 -12.15 -17.32 -16.51
N ILE A 269 -12.04 -15.99 -16.67
CA ILE A 269 -11.16 -15.36 -17.65
C ILE A 269 -9.69 -15.68 -17.32
N GLY A 270 -9.32 -15.56 -16.04
CA GLY A 270 -7.99 -15.89 -15.55
C GLY A 270 -7.65 -17.36 -15.77
N HIS A 271 -8.54 -18.29 -15.41
CA HIS A 271 -8.34 -19.72 -15.68
C HIS A 271 -8.18 -20.01 -17.18
N THR A 272 -8.93 -19.33 -18.03
CA THR A 272 -8.79 -19.46 -19.49
C THR A 272 -7.42 -18.97 -19.97
N ALA A 273 -6.94 -17.83 -19.45
CA ALA A 273 -5.62 -17.28 -19.78
C ALA A 273 -4.49 -18.19 -19.28
N LEU A 274 -4.57 -18.66 -18.04
CA LEU A 274 -3.61 -19.57 -17.41
C LEU A 274 -3.54 -20.90 -18.14
N THR A 275 -4.66 -21.50 -18.53
CA THR A 275 -4.68 -22.75 -19.32
C THR A 275 -3.93 -22.60 -20.66
N LYS A 276 -4.07 -21.45 -21.32
CA LYS A 276 -3.34 -21.16 -22.57
C LYS A 276 -1.84 -20.98 -22.30
N LEU A 277 -1.49 -20.23 -21.25
CA LEU A 277 -0.10 -20.00 -20.88
C LEU A 277 0.61 -21.29 -20.45
N GLN A 278 -0.04 -22.12 -19.64
CA GLN A 278 0.43 -23.45 -19.25
C GLN A 278 0.86 -24.27 -20.47
N LYS A 279 -0.01 -24.38 -21.48
CA LYS A 279 0.28 -25.12 -22.72
C LYS A 279 1.45 -24.52 -23.49
N LYS A 280 1.54 -23.19 -23.57
CA LYS A 280 2.64 -22.48 -24.22
C LYS A 280 3.98 -22.74 -23.52
N LEU A 281 3.96 -22.83 -22.19
CA LEU A 281 5.14 -23.05 -21.35
C LEU A 281 5.51 -24.54 -21.21
N GLY A 282 4.70 -25.46 -21.75
CA GLY A 282 4.94 -26.90 -21.66
C GLY A 282 4.78 -27.48 -20.26
N LEU A 283 4.07 -26.78 -19.36
CA LEU A 283 3.85 -27.23 -17.98
C LEU A 283 2.78 -28.32 -17.90
N THR A 284 3.02 -29.33 -17.08
CA THR A 284 2.00 -30.35 -16.77
C THR A 284 0.85 -29.75 -15.96
N SER A 285 -0.32 -30.42 -15.97
CA SER A 285 -1.48 -29.97 -15.18
C SER A 285 -1.17 -29.95 -13.68
N ASP A 286 -0.39 -30.91 -13.20
CA ASP A 286 -0.03 -31.02 -11.79
C ASP A 286 0.93 -29.89 -11.38
N GLU A 287 1.89 -29.54 -12.23
CA GLU A 287 2.80 -28.42 -11.98
C GLU A 287 2.06 -27.07 -11.96
N ALA A 288 1.14 -26.86 -12.89
CA ALA A 288 0.30 -25.66 -12.93
C ALA A 288 -0.57 -25.56 -11.67
N THR A 289 -1.25 -26.64 -11.30
CA THR A 289 -2.11 -26.71 -10.11
C THR A 289 -1.30 -26.48 -8.83
N ALA A 290 -0.10 -27.04 -8.74
CA ALA A 290 0.79 -26.79 -7.61
C ALA A 290 1.18 -25.31 -7.50
N LYS A 291 1.44 -24.63 -8.63
CA LYS A 291 1.74 -23.19 -8.63
C LYS A 291 0.54 -22.33 -8.31
N GLU A 292 -0.65 -22.69 -8.79
CA GLU A 292 -1.90 -22.03 -8.36
C GLU A 292 -2.11 -22.18 -6.85
N ALA A 293 -1.92 -23.38 -6.30
CA ALA A 293 -2.04 -23.63 -4.87
C ALA A 293 -1.01 -22.86 -4.04
N GLU A 294 0.24 -22.76 -4.50
CA GLU A 294 1.28 -21.94 -3.85
C GLU A 294 0.85 -20.47 -3.74
N VAL A 295 0.37 -19.86 -4.83
CA VAL A 295 -0.06 -18.45 -4.83
C VAL A 295 -1.32 -18.23 -3.99
N LEU A 296 -2.24 -19.20 -3.98
CA LEU A 296 -3.48 -19.11 -3.20
C LEU A 296 -3.29 -19.44 -1.71
N LYS A 297 -2.14 -19.99 -1.31
CA LYS A 297 -1.87 -20.45 0.06
C LYS A 297 -2.11 -19.37 1.13
N PRO A 298 -1.63 -18.11 1.00
CA PRO A 298 -1.90 -17.06 1.99
C PRO A 298 -3.40 -16.87 2.26
N TYR A 299 -4.21 -16.85 1.20
CA TYR A 299 -5.66 -16.68 1.30
C TYR A 299 -6.35 -17.88 1.96
N GLN A 300 -5.85 -19.09 1.70
CA GLN A 300 -6.35 -20.32 2.32
C GLN A 300 -6.02 -20.35 3.81
N ASP A 301 -4.78 -20.01 4.19
CA ASP A 301 -4.35 -19.94 5.60
C ASP A 301 -5.20 -18.96 6.40
N TYR A 302 -5.47 -17.78 5.82
CA TYR A 302 -6.38 -16.81 6.44
C TYR A 302 -7.81 -17.35 6.62
N LYS A 303 -8.36 -18.02 5.59
CA LYS A 303 -9.69 -18.67 5.66
C LYS A 303 -9.74 -19.76 6.73
N GLU A 304 -8.71 -20.59 6.85
CA GLU A 304 -8.59 -21.65 7.86
C GLU A 304 -8.53 -21.05 9.28
N ASN A 305 -7.71 -20.02 9.49
CA ASN A 305 -7.61 -19.31 10.76
C ASN A 305 -8.97 -18.72 11.19
N LEU A 306 -9.72 -18.12 10.26
CA LEU A 306 -11.09 -17.64 10.53
C LEU A 306 -12.03 -18.78 10.97
N GLN A 307 -11.97 -19.92 10.27
CA GLN A 307 -12.81 -21.08 10.57
C GLN A 307 -12.47 -21.69 11.94
N GLU A 308 -11.19 -21.77 12.30
CA GLU A 308 -10.76 -22.28 13.60
C GLU A 308 -11.22 -21.36 14.73
N TYR A 309 -11.09 -20.03 14.58
CA TYR A 309 -11.65 -19.09 15.54
C TYR A 309 -13.16 -19.27 15.68
N GLN A 310 -13.89 -19.35 14.56
CA GLN A 310 -15.34 -19.55 14.57
C GLN A 310 -15.75 -20.83 15.28
N LYS A 311 -15.03 -21.93 15.06
CA LYS A 311 -15.29 -23.23 15.68
C LYS A 311 -15.08 -23.17 17.18
N VAL A 312 -13.94 -22.66 17.66
CA VAL A 312 -13.67 -22.54 19.11
C VAL A 312 -14.65 -21.57 19.76
N PHE A 313 -14.89 -20.41 19.15
CA PHE A 313 -15.87 -19.44 19.64
C PHE A 313 -17.26 -20.07 19.78
N PHE A 314 -17.71 -20.84 18.79
CA PHE A 314 -18.99 -21.55 18.85
C PHE A 314 -19.03 -22.58 19.98
N GLN A 315 -17.94 -23.33 20.19
CA GLN A 315 -17.88 -24.33 21.26
C GLN A 315 -17.98 -23.69 22.65
N VAL A 316 -17.24 -22.60 22.91
CA VAL A 316 -17.21 -21.95 24.23
C VAL A 316 -18.46 -21.11 24.51
N THR A 317 -19.20 -20.68 23.47
CA THR A 317 -20.43 -19.89 23.62
C THR A 317 -21.71 -20.74 23.67
N LYS A 318 -21.63 -22.03 23.38
CA LYS A 318 -22.77 -22.96 23.41
C LYS A 318 -23.40 -23.03 24.81
N GLY A 319 -24.54 -22.35 24.99
CA GLY A 319 -25.31 -22.32 26.25
C GLY A 319 -24.72 -21.44 27.35
N LYS A 320 -23.66 -20.65 27.07
CA LYS A 320 -22.97 -19.80 28.04
C LYS A 320 -22.64 -18.42 27.45
N PHE A 321 -23.66 -17.68 27.03
CA PHE A 321 -23.51 -16.33 26.52
C PHE A 321 -24.21 -15.31 27.42
N PRO A 322 -23.56 -14.18 27.81
CA PRO A 322 -22.18 -13.80 27.48
C PRO A 322 -21.13 -14.69 28.18
N VAL A 323 -19.98 -14.89 27.53
CA VAL A 323 -18.84 -15.61 28.11
C VAL A 323 -18.22 -14.80 29.25
N ASN A 324 -17.63 -15.48 30.24
CA ASN A 324 -16.96 -14.82 31.37
C ASN A 324 -15.63 -14.15 30.95
N GLU A 325 -15.04 -13.38 31.85
CA GLU A 325 -13.81 -12.62 31.57
C GLU A 325 -12.61 -13.51 31.22
N ASN A 326 -12.45 -14.65 31.90
CA ASN A 326 -11.37 -15.60 31.63
C ASN A 326 -11.47 -16.17 30.21
N THR A 327 -12.66 -16.64 29.82
CA THR A 327 -12.90 -17.16 28.46
C THR A 327 -12.75 -16.06 27.40
N ARG A 328 -13.08 -14.80 27.72
CA ARG A 328 -12.83 -13.68 26.83
C ARG A 328 -11.33 -13.42 26.64
N ALA A 329 -10.55 -13.51 27.71
CA ALA A 329 -9.09 -13.40 27.64
C ALA A 329 -8.50 -14.56 26.83
N ASP A 330 -8.98 -15.79 27.01
CA ASP A 330 -8.57 -16.96 26.24
C ASP A 330 -8.90 -16.82 24.75
N LEU A 331 -10.11 -16.34 24.41
CA LEU A 331 -10.49 -16.06 23.03
C LEU A 331 -9.65 -14.95 22.41
N LYS A 332 -9.31 -13.90 23.16
CA LYS A 332 -8.42 -12.84 22.70
C LYS A 332 -7.02 -13.39 22.40
N ARG A 333 -6.53 -14.30 23.24
CA ARG A 333 -5.25 -14.99 23.03
C ARG A 333 -5.30 -15.90 21.80
N LEU A 334 -6.39 -16.65 21.61
CA LEU A 334 -6.59 -17.47 20.43
C LEU A 334 -6.63 -16.63 19.15
N GLN A 335 -7.38 -15.52 19.15
CA GLN A 335 -7.42 -14.56 18.05
C GLN A 335 -6.00 -14.12 17.66
N GLN A 336 -5.21 -13.74 18.66
CA GLN A 336 -3.84 -13.29 18.46
C GLN A 336 -2.97 -14.41 17.86
N ASN A 337 -3.06 -15.63 18.38
CA ASN A 337 -2.31 -16.78 17.85
C ASN A 337 -2.69 -17.11 16.39
N LEU A 338 -3.96 -16.90 16.02
CA LEU A 338 -4.47 -17.09 14.67
C LEU A 338 -4.18 -15.91 13.74
N GLY A 339 -3.56 -14.84 14.23
CA GLY A 339 -3.20 -13.70 13.39
C GLY A 339 -4.38 -12.88 12.87
N LEU A 340 -5.54 -12.98 13.53
CA LEU A 340 -6.79 -12.33 13.12
C LEU A 340 -6.91 -10.94 13.75
N ARG A 341 -7.45 -9.98 12.99
CA ARG A 341 -7.72 -8.63 13.49
C ARG A 341 -9.01 -8.60 14.30
N ASP A 342 -9.16 -7.58 15.12
CA ASP A 342 -10.35 -7.40 15.96
C ASP A 342 -11.64 -7.33 15.13
N GLU A 343 -11.57 -6.81 13.91
CA GLU A 343 -12.73 -6.75 13.03
C GLU A 343 -13.11 -8.13 12.45
N ASP A 344 -12.11 -8.99 12.23
CA ASP A 344 -12.30 -10.31 11.63
C ASP A 344 -13.08 -11.22 12.59
N THR A 345 -12.72 -11.20 13.88
CA THR A 345 -13.42 -11.94 14.92
C THR A 345 -14.75 -11.29 15.29
N ALA A 346 -14.84 -9.95 15.30
CA ALA A 346 -16.09 -9.24 15.61
C ALA A 346 -17.25 -9.64 14.68
N LEU A 347 -17.00 -9.87 13.39
CA LEU A 347 -18.00 -10.35 12.43
C LEU A 347 -18.52 -11.75 12.78
N ILE A 348 -17.60 -12.66 13.11
CA ILE A 348 -17.92 -14.02 13.54
C ILE A 348 -18.77 -13.99 14.81
N GLU A 349 -18.33 -13.22 15.81
CA GLU A 349 -19.06 -13.10 17.08
C GLU A 349 -20.45 -12.47 16.91
N ALA A 350 -20.56 -11.41 16.09
CA ALA A 350 -21.84 -10.76 15.80
C ALA A 350 -22.82 -11.70 15.09
N SER A 351 -22.33 -12.51 14.14
CA SER A 351 -23.16 -13.50 13.43
C SER A 351 -23.75 -14.55 14.38
N GLN A 352 -22.99 -14.97 15.39
CA GLN A 352 -23.44 -15.95 16.39
C GLN A 352 -24.33 -15.33 17.46
N LYS A 353 -24.07 -14.08 17.89
CA LYS A 353 -24.99 -13.33 18.77
C LYS A 353 -26.39 -13.22 18.17
N ARG A 354 -26.48 -13.01 16.84
CA ARG A 354 -27.77 -13.04 16.11
C ARG A 354 -28.41 -14.43 16.14
N ARG A 355 -27.64 -15.51 15.95
CA ARG A 355 -28.17 -16.89 16.01
C ARG A 355 -28.68 -17.29 17.40
N LEU A 356 -27.98 -16.88 18.46
CA LEU A 356 -28.38 -17.15 19.85
C LEU A 356 -29.61 -16.34 20.29
N ASN A 357 -29.78 -15.12 19.78
CA ASN A 357 -30.96 -14.28 20.07
C ASN A 357 -32.24 -14.68 19.30
N VAL A 358 -32.17 -15.66 18.39
CA VAL A 358 -33.30 -16.09 17.53
C VAL A 358 -33.97 -17.38 18.06
N THR A 359 -33.93 -17.65 19.37
CA THR A 359 -34.83 -18.67 19.96
C THR A 359 -35.76 -18.07 21.01
N PRO A 360 -37.07 -18.16 20.75
CA PRO A 360 -37.87 -19.11 21.52
C PRO A 360 -38.75 -20.03 20.67
N LYS A 361 -38.78 -21.31 21.09
CA LYS A 361 -39.80 -22.34 20.83
C LYS A 361 -40.04 -22.75 19.36
N SER A 362 -39.22 -23.67 18.84
CA SER A 362 -39.69 -24.95 18.26
C SER A 362 -38.54 -25.76 17.62
N LEU A 363 -38.57 -27.08 17.90
CA LEU A 363 -38.01 -28.23 17.17
C LEU A 363 -36.49 -28.25 16.84
N VAL A 364 -35.69 -29.11 17.46
CA VAL A 364 -35.50 -30.58 17.31
C VAL A 364 -34.20 -30.90 16.54
N VAL A 365 -33.32 -31.59 17.26
CA VAL A 365 -32.30 -32.57 16.85
C VAL A 365 -32.08 -32.75 15.35
N LEU A 366 -30.85 -32.49 14.88
CA LEU A 366 -30.20 -33.45 13.98
C LEU A 366 -28.69 -33.53 14.23
N THR A 367 -28.26 -34.79 14.28
CA THR A 367 -27.01 -35.37 14.73
C THR A 367 -25.87 -35.30 13.72
N MET A 368 -24.65 -35.45 14.27
CA MET A 368 -23.37 -35.83 13.66
C MET A 368 -23.33 -36.31 12.20
N GLY A 369 -22.37 -35.73 11.46
CA GLY A 369 -21.33 -36.47 10.72
C GLY A 369 -21.59 -36.82 9.26
N VAL A 370 -20.84 -36.22 8.33
CA VAL A 370 -20.35 -36.85 7.08
C VAL A 370 -19.01 -36.21 6.67
N ILE A 371 -17.96 -37.03 6.65
CA ILE A 371 -16.78 -36.87 5.79
C ILE A 371 -17.11 -37.58 4.48
N ILE A 372 -16.78 -36.98 3.33
CA ILE A 372 -16.27 -37.57 2.06
C ILE A 372 -16.64 -36.66 0.88
N GLY A 373 -15.60 -36.29 0.10
CA GLY A 373 -15.60 -36.50 -1.35
C GLY A 373 -16.07 -35.37 -2.25
N ALA A 374 -15.17 -34.95 -3.13
CA ALA A 374 -15.43 -34.15 -4.31
C ALA A 374 -16.55 -34.74 -5.19
N GLY A 375 -17.40 -33.87 -5.75
CA GLY A 375 -18.22 -34.17 -6.92
C GLY A 375 -19.74 -34.02 -6.74
N ILE A 376 -20.26 -32.89 -7.22
CA ILE A 376 -21.59 -32.70 -7.82
C ILE A 376 -22.82 -32.98 -6.91
N VAL A 377 -23.42 -31.91 -6.38
CA VAL A 377 -24.90 -31.81 -6.25
C VAL A 377 -25.35 -30.40 -6.64
N LYS A 378 -26.09 -30.35 -7.74
CA LYS A 378 -26.92 -29.24 -8.24
C LYS A 378 -28.30 -29.37 -7.58
N PHE A 379 -28.99 -28.24 -7.36
CA PHE A 379 -30.36 -28.04 -6.80
C PHE A 379 -30.41 -28.02 -5.25
N ILE A 380 -31.02 -27.07 -4.51
CA ILE A 380 -32.08 -26.07 -4.77
C ILE A 380 -31.76 -24.78 -3.96
N ILE A 381 -31.48 -23.66 -4.61
CA ILE A 381 -31.66 -22.30 -4.06
C ILE A 381 -32.57 -21.59 -5.08
N PRO A 382 -33.69 -20.97 -4.69
CA PRO A 382 -34.56 -20.30 -5.64
C PRO A 382 -33.82 -19.11 -6.27
N ASP A 383 -34.00 -18.95 -7.59
CA ASP A 383 -33.53 -17.84 -8.41
C ASP A 383 -33.71 -16.48 -7.72
N ILE A 384 -32.62 -15.91 -7.21
CA ILE A 384 -32.50 -14.47 -7.07
C ILE A 384 -31.87 -13.99 -8.38
N LYS A 385 -32.73 -13.70 -9.37
CA LYS A 385 -32.32 -12.91 -10.52
C LYS A 385 -31.77 -11.59 -9.99
N SER A 386 -30.47 -11.37 -10.15
CA SER A 386 -29.88 -10.04 -10.10
C SER A 386 -30.42 -9.27 -11.30
N GLU A 387 -31.54 -8.59 -11.13
CA GLU A 387 -31.80 -7.40 -11.93
C GLU A 387 -30.74 -6.37 -11.52
N ASP A 388 -29.64 -6.31 -12.29
CA ASP A 388 -28.85 -5.10 -12.44
C ASP A 388 -29.76 -4.03 -13.06
N ARG A 389 -30.64 -3.45 -12.25
CA ARG A 389 -31.09 -2.09 -12.47
C ARG A 389 -30.00 -1.22 -11.89
N ALA A 390 -29.16 -0.69 -12.79
CA ALA A 390 -28.52 0.59 -12.53
C ALA A 390 -29.63 1.54 -12.04
N ILE A 391 -29.65 1.81 -10.74
CA ILE A 391 -30.48 2.87 -10.18
C ILE A 391 -29.92 4.13 -10.84
N PRO A 392 -30.68 4.83 -11.70
CA PRO A 392 -30.23 6.12 -12.19
C PRO A 392 -30.00 6.98 -10.94
N PRO A 393 -28.90 7.76 -10.85
CA PRO A 393 -28.75 8.67 -9.73
C PRO A 393 -30.03 9.49 -9.64
N THR A 394 -30.69 9.45 -8.48
CA THR A 394 -31.76 10.40 -8.18
C THR A 394 -31.22 11.77 -8.59
N PRO A 395 -31.87 12.52 -9.49
CA PRO A 395 -31.34 13.78 -9.96
C PRO A 395 -31.06 14.64 -8.74
N ILE A 396 -29.79 14.94 -8.49
CA ILE A 396 -29.42 16.02 -7.58
C ILE A 396 -30.16 17.22 -8.15
N GLU A 397 -31.07 17.83 -7.37
CA GLU A 397 -31.76 19.05 -7.80
C GLU A 397 -30.67 20.09 -8.10
N VAL A 398 -30.37 20.30 -9.39
CA VAL A 398 -29.38 21.28 -9.83
C VAL A 398 -29.99 22.64 -9.61
N THR A 399 -29.64 23.27 -8.50
CA THR A 399 -30.07 24.63 -8.17
C THR A 399 -29.25 25.65 -8.95
N ASN A 400 -29.79 26.87 -9.11
CA ASN A 400 -29.12 27.90 -9.89
C ASN A 400 -28.05 28.60 -9.05
N GLN A 401 -28.37 28.92 -7.79
CA GLN A 401 -27.56 29.75 -6.90
C GLN A 401 -27.16 28.99 -5.62
N PHE A 402 -26.07 29.40 -4.98
CA PHE A 402 -25.62 28.82 -3.71
C PHE A 402 -26.70 28.93 -2.64
N ALA A 403 -27.39 30.07 -2.55
CA ALA A 403 -28.45 30.34 -1.57
C ALA A 403 -29.67 29.39 -1.67
N GLU A 404 -29.82 28.66 -2.77
CA GLU A 404 -30.90 27.69 -2.98
C GLU A 404 -30.56 26.29 -2.45
N VAL A 405 -29.28 26.02 -2.12
CA VAL A 405 -28.85 24.72 -1.59
C VAL A 405 -29.41 24.49 -0.19
N ARG A 406 -30.27 23.48 -0.06
CA ARG A 406 -30.89 23.13 1.23
C ARG A 406 -30.02 22.19 2.05
N ASN A 407 -30.33 22.06 3.34
CA ASN A 407 -29.69 21.15 4.28
C ASN A 407 -28.19 21.41 4.49
N VAL A 408 -27.74 22.66 4.38
CA VAL A 408 -26.38 23.05 4.74
C VAL A 408 -26.24 23.03 6.27
N PRO A 409 -25.33 22.21 6.83
CA PRO A 409 -25.20 22.12 8.29
C PRO A 409 -24.48 23.34 8.86
N GLU A 410 -24.89 23.77 10.05
CA GLU A 410 -24.12 24.74 10.84
C GLU A 410 -22.93 24.05 11.52
N GLY A 411 -21.79 24.72 11.72
CA GLY A 411 -20.61 24.17 12.40
C GLY A 411 -19.31 24.27 11.59
N THR A 412 -18.22 23.78 12.19
CA THR A 412 -16.90 23.73 11.54
C THR A 412 -16.62 22.34 10.98
N PHE A 413 -16.22 22.26 9.70
CA PHE A 413 -15.94 21.01 9.00
C PHE A 413 -14.58 21.07 8.29
N LYS A 414 -13.77 20.03 8.43
CA LYS A 414 -12.41 19.93 7.90
C LYS A 414 -12.38 19.16 6.60
N TYR A 415 -11.63 19.67 5.62
CA TYR A 415 -11.42 18.98 4.35
C TYR A 415 -9.97 19.07 3.88
N GLY A 416 -9.58 18.18 2.97
CA GLY A 416 -8.22 18.08 2.41
C GLY A 416 -8.19 17.11 1.23
N GLY A 417 -7.01 16.66 0.81
CA GLY A 417 -6.85 15.66 -0.26
C GLY A 417 -6.08 16.15 -1.48
N SER A 418 -6.70 16.03 -2.66
CA SER A 418 -6.04 16.24 -3.96
C SER A 418 -5.50 17.65 -4.12
N THR A 419 -4.23 17.75 -4.49
CA THR A 419 -3.55 19.02 -4.80
C THR A 419 -4.06 19.67 -6.09
N SER A 420 -4.71 18.90 -6.98
CA SER A 420 -5.23 19.40 -8.26
C SER A 420 -6.39 20.40 -8.09
N TRP A 421 -6.90 20.55 -6.86
CA TRP A 421 -7.97 21.47 -6.48
C TRP A 421 -7.48 22.88 -6.10
N ALA A 422 -6.17 23.11 -6.06
CA ALA A 422 -5.58 24.36 -5.55
C ALA A 422 -6.19 25.64 -6.16
N PHE A 423 -6.50 25.61 -7.46
CA PHE A 423 -7.02 26.76 -8.21
C PHE A 423 -8.43 27.22 -7.79
N ILE A 424 -9.20 26.40 -7.05
CA ILE A 424 -10.58 26.77 -6.67
C ILE A 424 -10.73 27.26 -5.22
N HIS A 425 -9.87 26.84 -4.30
CA HIS A 425 -10.13 27.00 -2.86
C HIS A 425 -10.42 28.45 -2.43
N PRO A 426 -9.59 29.47 -2.74
CA PRO A 426 -9.75 30.79 -2.12
C PRO A 426 -11.07 31.46 -2.51
N LYS A 427 -11.45 31.37 -3.79
CA LYS A 427 -12.66 32.02 -4.30
C LYS A 427 -13.92 31.27 -3.88
N LEU A 428 -13.88 29.93 -3.94
CA LEU A 428 -15.02 29.09 -3.57
C LEU A 428 -15.32 29.18 -2.06
N GLU A 429 -14.30 29.11 -1.20
CA GLU A 429 -14.47 29.27 0.25
C GLU A 429 -15.05 30.63 0.62
N SER A 430 -14.57 31.71 -0.01
CA SER A 430 -15.09 33.05 0.21
C SER A 430 -16.58 33.16 -0.15
N GLU A 431 -17.00 32.57 -1.28
CA GLU A 431 -18.39 32.64 -1.72
C GLU A 431 -19.32 31.81 -0.81
N ILE A 432 -18.87 30.61 -0.41
CA ILE A 432 -19.60 29.74 0.52
C ILE A 432 -19.76 30.45 1.86
N LYS A 433 -18.69 31.05 2.40
CA LYS A 433 -18.73 31.77 3.68
C LYS A 433 -19.66 32.99 3.65
N ASN A 434 -19.71 33.72 2.53
CA ASN A 434 -20.64 34.84 2.37
C ASN A 434 -22.10 34.38 2.34
N THR A 435 -22.38 33.25 1.69
CA THR A 435 -23.74 32.73 1.52
C THR A 435 -24.24 31.99 2.77
N TYR A 436 -23.38 31.17 3.39
CA TYR A 436 -23.66 30.37 4.57
C TYR A 436 -22.63 30.64 5.68
N PRO A 437 -22.72 31.78 6.41
CA PRO A 437 -21.72 32.18 7.40
C PRO A 437 -21.52 31.18 8.55
N LYS A 438 -22.51 30.33 8.80
CA LYS A 438 -22.47 29.30 9.83
C LYS A 438 -21.92 27.94 9.36
N PHE A 439 -21.68 27.77 8.06
CA PHE A 439 -21.05 26.58 7.49
C PHE A 439 -19.55 26.85 7.30
N ASP A 440 -18.79 26.66 8.38
CA ASP A 440 -17.37 27.01 8.46
C ASP A 440 -16.51 25.85 7.95
N ILE A 441 -16.22 25.82 6.66
CA ILE A 441 -15.32 24.83 6.06
C ILE A 441 -13.85 25.25 6.22
N LYS A 442 -13.01 24.35 6.70
CA LYS A 442 -11.58 24.58 6.95
C LYS A 442 -10.71 23.59 6.20
N ILE A 443 -9.89 24.11 5.30
CA ILE A 443 -8.86 23.31 4.64
C ILE A 443 -7.76 22.91 5.63
N ARG A 444 -7.47 21.62 5.72
CA ARG A 444 -6.29 21.06 6.38
C ARG A 444 -5.13 21.09 5.40
N LYS A 445 -4.40 22.21 5.37
CA LYS A 445 -3.27 22.43 4.44
C LYS A 445 -2.20 21.34 4.53
N ASP A 446 -1.98 20.82 5.73
CA ASP A 446 -1.08 19.69 5.99
C ASP A 446 -1.57 18.37 5.36
N LEU A 447 -2.84 18.26 4.98
CA LEU A 447 -3.44 17.08 4.33
C LEU A 447 -3.78 17.32 2.85
N VAL A 448 -3.29 18.41 2.25
CA VAL A 448 -3.37 18.65 0.79
C VAL A 448 -2.15 18.00 0.12
N GLN A 449 -2.11 16.67 0.17
CA GLN A 449 -0.96 15.87 -0.30
C GLN A 449 -1.33 14.87 -1.42
N GLY A 450 -2.60 14.79 -1.80
CA GLY A 450 -3.10 13.85 -2.81
C GLY A 450 -4.43 13.20 -2.44
N SER A 451 -5.11 12.64 -3.44
CA SER A 451 -6.40 11.96 -3.29
C SER A 451 -6.38 10.86 -2.24
N GLY A 452 -5.43 9.94 -2.33
CA GLY A 452 -5.41 8.76 -1.45
C GLY A 452 -5.16 9.11 0.01
N ILE A 453 -4.23 10.03 0.31
CA ILE A 453 -4.01 10.55 1.68
C ILE A 453 -5.29 11.22 2.21
N GLY A 454 -5.98 12.02 1.38
CA GLY A 454 -7.24 12.64 1.77
C GLY A 454 -8.33 11.60 2.10
N ILE A 455 -8.49 10.59 1.25
CA ILE A 455 -9.49 9.53 1.44
C ILE A 455 -9.14 8.69 2.67
N GLU A 456 -7.87 8.36 2.88
CA GLU A 456 -7.39 7.65 4.06
C GLU A 456 -7.68 8.45 5.34
N LYS A 457 -7.40 9.76 5.37
CA LYS A 457 -7.70 10.61 6.53
C LYS A 457 -9.19 10.83 6.76
N LEU A 458 -10.00 10.75 5.71
CA LEU A 458 -11.45 10.67 5.85
C LEU A 458 -11.86 9.35 6.52
N ILE A 459 -11.27 8.22 6.10
CA ILE A 459 -11.57 6.89 6.66
C ILE A 459 -11.13 6.77 8.13
N ASP A 460 -9.92 7.24 8.45
CA ASP A 460 -9.37 7.25 9.81
C ASP A 460 -10.29 8.00 10.78
N GLY A 461 -10.79 9.16 10.35
CA GLY A 461 -11.64 10.02 11.17
C GLY A 461 -10.92 10.58 12.41
N GLY A 462 -11.68 10.86 13.47
CA GLY A 462 -11.14 11.40 14.73
C GLY A 462 -10.78 12.88 14.68
N GLN A 463 -10.12 13.37 15.73
CA GLN A 463 -9.81 14.79 15.90
C GLN A 463 -8.90 15.35 14.80
N ASP A 464 -8.00 14.52 14.27
CA ASP A 464 -7.03 14.88 13.24
C ASP A 464 -7.45 14.45 11.82
N GLY A 465 -8.63 13.85 11.66
CA GLY A 465 -9.16 13.39 10.38
C GLY A 465 -9.82 14.50 9.55
N LEU A 466 -10.47 14.06 8.47
CA LEU A 466 -11.29 14.89 7.58
C LEU A 466 -12.77 14.54 7.71
N ASP A 467 -13.64 15.53 7.53
CA ASP A 467 -15.09 15.36 7.46
C ASP A 467 -15.55 14.95 6.06
N PHE A 468 -14.86 15.46 5.04
CA PHE A 468 -14.94 15.01 3.65
C PHE A 468 -13.60 15.23 2.94
N ALA A 469 -13.35 14.50 1.86
CA ALA A 469 -12.10 14.59 1.10
C ALA A 469 -12.35 15.06 -0.33
N LEU A 470 -11.40 15.79 -0.89
CA LEU A 470 -11.39 16.18 -2.29
C LEU A 470 -10.46 15.25 -3.06
N SER A 471 -10.94 14.72 -4.17
CA SER A 471 -10.20 13.75 -4.96
C SER A 471 -10.24 14.10 -6.44
N SER A 472 -9.18 13.74 -7.18
CA SER A 472 -9.15 13.76 -8.64
C SER A 472 -9.23 12.37 -9.28
N ARG A 473 -9.58 11.36 -8.49
CA ARG A 473 -9.97 10.01 -8.92
C ARG A 473 -11.12 9.46 -8.08
N ASP A 474 -11.75 8.39 -8.54
CA ASP A 474 -12.73 7.68 -7.73
C ASP A 474 -12.08 7.02 -6.50
N VAL A 475 -12.92 6.56 -5.57
CA VAL A 475 -12.51 5.75 -4.41
C VAL A 475 -12.04 4.39 -4.91
N SER A 476 -10.85 3.97 -4.49
CA SER A 476 -10.33 2.66 -4.85
C SER A 476 -11.10 1.54 -4.13
N SER A 477 -11.05 0.32 -4.65
CA SER A 477 -11.65 -0.84 -3.97
C SER A 477 -11.08 -1.03 -2.56
N GLU A 478 -9.77 -0.84 -2.39
CA GLU A 478 -9.09 -0.92 -1.09
C GLU A 478 -9.63 0.13 -0.09
N GLU A 479 -9.76 1.39 -0.52
CA GLU A 479 -10.33 2.47 0.30
C GLU A 479 -11.80 2.17 0.64
N GLY A 480 -12.56 1.64 -0.32
CA GLY A 480 -13.94 1.18 -0.11
C GLY A 480 -14.03 0.06 0.93
N TYR A 481 -13.11 -0.89 0.92
CA TYR A 481 -13.04 -1.95 1.93
C TYR A 481 -12.61 -1.42 3.30
N LYS A 482 -11.61 -0.54 3.36
CA LYS A 482 -11.18 0.13 4.61
C LYS A 482 -12.35 0.89 5.26
N ALA A 483 -13.13 1.62 4.46
CA ALA A 483 -14.34 2.29 4.93
C ALA A 483 -15.38 1.30 5.48
N LYS A 484 -15.69 0.23 4.73
CA LYS A 484 -16.66 -0.81 5.16
C LYS A 484 -16.26 -1.43 6.50
N ARG A 485 -14.96 -1.65 6.76
CA ARG A 485 -14.45 -2.13 8.05
C ARG A 485 -14.67 -1.14 9.19
N LYS A 486 -14.70 0.15 8.91
CA LYS A 486 -15.09 1.22 9.85
C LYS A 486 -16.62 1.42 9.93
N GLN A 487 -17.41 0.49 9.40
CA GLN A 487 -18.87 0.47 9.45
C GLN A 487 -19.57 1.61 8.68
N PHE A 488 -18.94 2.14 7.64
CA PHE A 488 -19.57 3.06 6.69
C PHE A 488 -19.10 2.77 5.27
N THR A 489 -19.81 3.23 4.24
CA THR A 489 -19.27 3.24 2.87
C THR A 489 -18.81 4.63 2.49
N LEU A 490 -17.99 4.73 1.45
CA LEU A 490 -17.66 6.01 0.84
C LEU A 490 -18.48 6.20 -0.43
N LYS A 491 -18.82 7.46 -0.72
CA LYS A 491 -19.42 7.87 -1.98
C LYS A 491 -18.56 8.96 -2.59
N ALA A 492 -18.02 8.72 -3.77
CA ALA A 492 -17.39 9.76 -4.58
C ALA A 492 -18.48 10.48 -5.39
N ILE A 493 -18.73 11.74 -5.10
CA ILE A 493 -19.70 12.56 -5.83
C ILE A 493 -18.92 13.31 -6.91
N PRO A 494 -19.13 13.03 -8.21
CA PRO A 494 -18.46 13.76 -9.27
C PRO A 494 -19.02 15.19 -9.33
N VAL A 495 -18.16 16.19 -9.24
CA VAL A 495 -18.60 17.60 -9.18
C VAL A 495 -17.92 18.51 -10.19
N LEU A 496 -16.80 18.09 -10.78
CA LEU A 496 -16.01 18.92 -11.67
C LEU A 496 -15.37 18.07 -12.77
N LYS A 497 -15.46 18.54 -14.01
CA LYS A 497 -14.74 17.99 -15.16
C LYS A 497 -13.48 18.82 -15.40
N SER A 498 -12.34 18.15 -15.52
CA SER A 498 -11.03 18.75 -15.75
C SER A 498 -10.26 17.92 -16.79
N GLY A 499 -9.00 18.27 -17.01
CA GLY A 499 -8.10 17.50 -17.85
C GLY A 499 -6.65 17.62 -17.39
N LEU A 500 -5.81 16.80 -18.00
CA LEU A 500 -4.36 16.85 -17.82
C LEU A 500 -3.70 17.42 -19.06
N ALA A 501 -2.66 18.23 -18.86
CA ALA A 501 -1.86 18.77 -19.94
C ALA A 501 -0.44 18.18 -19.92
N VAL A 502 0.09 17.97 -21.12
CA VAL A 502 1.46 17.52 -21.34
C VAL A 502 2.30 18.72 -21.74
N ALA A 503 3.42 18.90 -21.05
CA ALA A 503 4.40 19.93 -21.35
C ALA A 503 5.75 19.30 -21.68
N VAL A 504 6.47 19.89 -22.63
CA VAL A 504 7.82 19.48 -23.01
C VAL A 504 8.75 20.70 -23.04
N ASN A 505 10.03 20.42 -23.19
CA ASN A 505 11.03 21.47 -23.45
C ASN A 505 10.60 22.35 -24.65
N PRO A 506 10.68 23.70 -24.53
CA PRO A 506 10.35 24.62 -25.62
C PRO A 506 11.05 24.34 -26.96
N GLU A 507 12.31 23.89 -26.91
CA GLU A 507 13.16 23.64 -28.07
C GLU A 507 12.93 22.26 -28.70
N LEU A 508 12.13 21.39 -28.06
CA LEU A 508 11.84 20.07 -28.59
C LEU A 508 10.97 20.18 -29.86
N ALA A 509 11.49 19.66 -30.96
CA ALA A 509 10.88 19.66 -32.28
C ALA A 509 9.72 18.64 -32.43
N ILE A 510 8.72 18.73 -31.55
CA ILE A 510 7.49 17.93 -31.59
C ILE A 510 6.25 18.82 -31.53
N ASN A 511 5.25 18.56 -32.37
CA ASN A 511 4.08 19.46 -32.52
C ASN A 511 2.81 18.94 -31.85
N ALA A 512 2.68 17.62 -31.67
CA ALA A 512 1.59 16.96 -30.98
C ALA A 512 2.01 15.53 -30.62
N LEU A 513 1.28 14.90 -29.71
CA LEU A 513 1.41 13.47 -29.41
C LEU A 513 0.05 12.79 -29.51
N THR A 514 0.00 11.54 -29.95
CA THR A 514 -1.22 10.74 -29.83
C THR A 514 -1.37 10.21 -28.40
N LYS A 515 -2.61 9.92 -27.98
CA LYS A 515 -2.87 9.24 -26.70
C LYS A 515 -2.06 7.95 -26.57
N GLU A 516 -1.94 7.20 -27.66
CA GLU A 516 -1.16 5.96 -27.72
C GLU A 516 0.34 6.20 -27.52
N GLN A 517 0.91 7.22 -28.16
CA GLN A 517 2.32 7.59 -27.96
C GLN A 517 2.58 7.99 -26.51
N LEU A 518 1.68 8.78 -25.91
CA LEU A 518 1.77 9.11 -24.48
C LEU A 518 1.77 7.82 -23.64
N SER A 519 0.77 6.95 -23.82
CA SER A 519 0.70 5.66 -23.10
C SER A 519 2.00 4.85 -23.22
N LYS A 520 2.59 4.77 -24.41
CA LYS A 520 3.88 4.10 -24.66
C LYS A 520 5.08 4.81 -24.01
N ILE A 521 5.14 6.14 -24.04
CA ILE A 521 6.17 6.93 -23.37
C ILE A 521 6.13 6.68 -21.86
N TYR A 522 4.97 6.84 -21.25
CA TYR A 522 4.82 6.75 -19.80
C TYR A 522 4.88 5.32 -19.28
N SER A 523 4.62 4.30 -20.10
CA SER A 523 4.89 2.89 -19.76
C SER A 523 6.34 2.46 -20.02
N GLY A 524 7.18 3.33 -20.59
CA GLY A 524 8.59 3.02 -20.89
C GLY A 524 8.81 2.22 -22.17
N LYS A 525 7.76 2.00 -22.99
CA LYS A 525 7.88 1.35 -24.32
C LYS A 525 8.48 2.29 -25.38
N ILE A 526 8.40 3.60 -25.15
CA ILE A 526 9.10 4.64 -25.90
C ILE A 526 9.96 5.39 -24.90
N ASP A 527 11.27 5.34 -25.07
CA ASP A 527 12.26 5.98 -24.19
C ASP A 527 13.11 7.03 -24.93
N ASN A 528 12.87 7.22 -26.23
CA ASN A 528 13.58 8.18 -27.06
C ASN A 528 12.62 8.97 -27.96
N TRP A 529 12.82 10.29 -28.07
CA TRP A 529 11.98 11.17 -28.89
C TRP A 529 12.01 10.83 -30.39
N ARG A 530 13.03 10.12 -30.88
CA ARG A 530 13.06 9.61 -32.26
C ARG A 530 11.92 8.64 -32.54
N GLN A 531 11.63 7.76 -31.59
CA GLN A 531 10.53 6.79 -31.68
C GLN A 531 9.15 7.47 -31.62
N ALA A 532 9.08 8.67 -31.04
CA ALA A 532 7.87 9.50 -30.99
C ALA A 532 7.69 10.41 -32.23
N GLY A 533 8.60 10.33 -33.21
CA GLY A 533 8.48 11.04 -34.49
C GLY A 533 9.36 12.29 -34.65
N THR A 534 10.30 12.55 -33.74
CA THR A 534 11.32 13.60 -33.95
C THR A 534 12.51 13.06 -34.74
N LEU A 535 13.30 13.95 -35.37
CA LEU A 535 14.54 13.56 -36.06
C LEU A 535 15.75 13.44 -35.12
N ALA A 536 15.66 14.03 -33.92
CA ALA A 536 16.77 14.12 -32.99
C ALA A 536 16.86 12.88 -32.08
N ASP A 537 18.10 12.47 -31.77
CA ASP A 537 18.37 11.38 -30.82
C ASP A 537 18.39 11.91 -29.40
N ILE A 538 17.21 12.08 -28.81
CA ILE A 538 17.06 12.68 -27.48
C ILE A 538 16.34 11.68 -26.58
N PRO A 539 17.00 11.14 -25.54
CA PRO A 539 16.35 10.31 -24.54
C PRO A 539 15.22 11.07 -23.85
N ILE A 540 14.11 10.39 -23.60
CA ILE A 540 12.97 10.96 -22.89
C ILE A 540 13.26 10.94 -21.39
N LYS A 541 13.06 12.09 -20.74
CA LYS A 541 13.13 12.19 -19.28
C LYS A 541 11.81 12.68 -18.73
N PHE A 542 11.11 11.77 -18.06
CA PHE A 542 9.78 12.04 -17.54
C PHE A 542 9.85 12.64 -16.14
N TYR A 543 9.10 13.73 -15.94
CA TYR A 543 8.86 14.39 -14.66
C TYR A 543 7.37 14.36 -14.27
N THR A 544 7.07 14.03 -13.02
CA THR A 544 5.71 14.13 -12.45
C THR A 544 5.76 14.49 -10.98
N ARG A 545 4.64 14.94 -10.40
CA ARG A 545 4.63 15.36 -8.99
C ARG A 545 4.83 14.17 -8.04
N SER A 546 5.73 14.29 -7.05
CA SER A 546 5.85 13.41 -5.89
C SER A 546 4.65 13.64 -4.97
N GLY A 547 3.64 12.80 -5.13
CA GLY A 547 2.94 12.24 -3.98
C GLY A 547 3.15 10.74 -4.07
N ASN A 548 3.06 10.03 -2.95
CA ASN A 548 2.94 8.56 -2.94
C ASN A 548 2.11 8.12 -4.15
N LEU A 549 2.54 7.07 -4.88
CA LEU A 549 2.01 6.54 -6.16
C LEU A 549 0.52 6.85 -6.49
N GLN A 550 -0.34 6.92 -5.48
CA GLN A 550 -1.72 7.41 -5.50
C GLN A 550 -1.99 8.82 -6.10
N SER A 551 -1.07 9.79 -6.06
CA SER A 551 -1.31 11.11 -6.70
C SER A 551 -1.14 11.10 -8.22
N THR A 552 -0.61 10.01 -8.77
CA THR A 552 -0.46 9.79 -10.22
C THR A 552 -1.57 8.93 -10.81
N ASP A 553 -2.50 8.44 -9.97
CA ASP A 553 -3.62 7.60 -10.40
C ASP A 553 -4.52 8.30 -11.41
N GLU A 554 -4.80 9.61 -11.24
CA GLU A 554 -5.58 10.41 -12.19
C GLU A 554 -5.01 10.26 -13.61
N PHE A 555 -3.69 10.43 -13.73
CA PHE A 555 -3.01 10.33 -15.02
C PHE A 555 -2.90 8.90 -15.54
N ARG A 556 -2.60 7.95 -14.66
CA ARG A 556 -2.57 6.51 -14.98
C ARG A 556 -3.91 6.06 -15.55
N THR A 557 -5.02 6.47 -14.93
CA THR A 557 -6.38 6.22 -15.38
C THR A 557 -6.66 6.90 -16.72
N SER A 558 -6.33 8.19 -16.89
CA SER A 558 -6.54 8.89 -18.16
C SER A 558 -5.77 8.26 -19.34
N LEU A 559 -4.57 7.73 -19.08
CA LEU A 559 -3.73 7.06 -20.08
C LEU A 559 -3.97 5.56 -20.24
N GLU A 560 -4.81 4.97 -19.39
CA GLU A 560 -5.08 3.52 -19.37
C GLU A 560 -3.79 2.68 -19.21
N ILE A 561 -2.83 3.16 -18.43
CA ILE A 561 -1.59 2.44 -18.11
C ILE A 561 -1.66 1.85 -16.71
N ILE A 562 -1.08 0.66 -16.50
CA ILE A 562 -1.06 -0.02 -15.19
C ILE A 562 0.10 0.47 -14.32
N ASN A 563 1.28 0.63 -14.90
CA ASN A 563 2.45 1.13 -14.20
C ASN A 563 3.18 2.12 -15.11
N PHE A 564 3.86 3.07 -14.47
CA PHE A 564 4.81 3.91 -15.18
C PHE A 564 6.09 3.12 -15.48
N GLY A 565 6.81 3.51 -16.54
CA GLY A 565 8.12 2.96 -16.87
C GLY A 565 9.19 3.32 -15.83
N LYS A 566 10.36 2.68 -15.91
CA LYS A 566 11.42 2.76 -14.89
C LYS A 566 12.07 4.16 -14.73
N ASN A 567 11.90 5.08 -15.70
CA ASN A 567 12.62 6.36 -15.78
C ASN A 567 11.78 7.59 -15.33
N ILE A 568 11.14 7.53 -14.15
CA ILE A 568 10.34 8.62 -13.60
C ILE A 568 11.18 9.48 -12.66
N ASN A 569 11.10 10.80 -12.83
CA ASN A 569 11.68 11.77 -11.93
C ASN A 569 10.56 12.49 -11.18
N PHE A 570 10.50 12.35 -9.87
CA PHE A 570 9.48 13.03 -9.08
C PHE A 570 9.88 14.47 -8.72
N VAL A 571 8.90 15.37 -8.65
CA VAL A 571 9.05 16.79 -8.26
C VAL A 571 7.98 17.21 -7.25
N ASN A 572 8.23 18.16 -6.37
CA ASN A 572 7.24 18.49 -5.34
C ASN A 572 6.06 19.32 -5.87
N THR A 573 6.29 20.14 -6.89
CA THR A 573 5.29 21.08 -7.42
C THR A 573 5.25 21.09 -8.96
N THR A 574 4.12 21.54 -9.52
CA THR A 574 4.01 21.79 -10.97
C THR A 574 5.08 22.78 -11.42
N SER A 575 5.26 23.88 -10.69
CA SER A 575 6.27 24.90 -10.98
C SER A 575 7.69 24.32 -11.03
N GLU A 576 8.05 23.43 -10.09
CA GLU A 576 9.35 22.73 -10.12
C GLU A 576 9.48 21.84 -11.37
N GLY A 577 8.44 21.05 -11.68
CA GLY A 577 8.41 20.19 -12.87
C GLY A 577 8.61 20.96 -14.17
N LEU A 578 7.88 22.06 -14.31
CA LEU A 578 7.99 22.95 -15.47
C LEU A 578 9.38 23.59 -15.58
N GLN A 579 9.97 24.04 -14.46
CA GLN A 579 11.33 24.56 -14.43
C GLN A 579 12.39 23.52 -14.84
N LYS A 580 12.21 22.25 -14.44
CA LYS A 580 13.13 21.17 -14.84
C LYS A 580 13.05 20.89 -16.33
N ILE A 581 11.85 20.73 -16.89
CA ILE A 581 11.71 20.42 -18.32
C ILE A 581 12.18 21.57 -19.23
N MET A 582 12.16 22.82 -18.76
CA MET A 582 12.76 23.93 -19.51
C MET A 582 14.28 23.79 -19.71
N ARG A 583 14.97 23.14 -18.75
CA ARG A 583 16.43 22.95 -18.77
C ARG A 583 16.84 21.58 -19.29
N GLU A 584 15.89 20.69 -19.53
CA GLU A 584 16.12 19.32 -19.95
C GLU A 584 15.60 19.14 -21.39
N PRO A 585 16.47 19.05 -22.41
CA PRO A 585 16.04 18.96 -23.82
C PRO A 585 15.08 17.81 -24.10
N GLY A 586 15.25 16.67 -23.42
CA GLY A 586 14.38 15.50 -23.50
C GLY A 586 13.21 15.49 -22.52
N GLY A 587 13.01 16.57 -21.77
CA GLY A 587 12.06 16.63 -20.65
C GLY A 587 10.59 16.59 -21.09
N ILE A 588 9.80 15.76 -20.44
CA ILE A 588 8.34 15.73 -20.51
C ILE A 588 7.74 15.80 -19.11
N PHE A 589 6.72 16.63 -18.92
CA PHE A 589 5.95 16.77 -17.69
C PHE A 589 4.45 16.61 -17.95
N VAL A 590 3.74 16.06 -16.98
CA VAL A 590 2.28 15.98 -16.99
C VAL A 590 1.70 16.47 -15.66
N GLY A 591 0.61 17.21 -15.75
CA GLY A 591 -0.10 17.69 -14.57
C GLY A 591 -1.46 18.29 -14.90
N PRO A 592 -2.16 18.82 -13.88
CA PRO A 592 -3.46 19.47 -14.06
C PRO A 592 -3.39 20.57 -15.11
N ILE A 593 -4.33 20.55 -16.06
CA ILE A 593 -4.34 21.50 -17.17
C ILE A 593 -4.37 22.96 -16.72
N SER A 594 -5.08 23.24 -15.63
CA SER A 594 -5.19 24.56 -14.99
C SER A 594 -3.89 25.04 -14.36
N ASP A 595 -2.96 24.15 -14.00
CA ASP A 595 -1.67 24.52 -13.41
C ASP A 595 -0.57 24.62 -14.48
N VAL A 596 -0.72 23.88 -15.57
CA VAL A 596 0.29 23.76 -16.63
C VAL A 596 0.12 24.82 -17.71
N VAL A 597 -1.11 24.96 -18.25
CA VAL A 597 -1.34 25.83 -19.43
C VAL A 597 -1.03 27.28 -19.13
N PRO A 598 -1.53 27.90 -18.04
CA PRO A 598 -1.34 29.33 -17.83
C PRO A 598 0.12 29.75 -17.70
N GLN A 599 1.00 28.87 -17.25
CA GLN A 599 2.41 29.16 -17.00
C GLN A 599 3.18 29.63 -18.23
N CYS A 600 2.75 29.27 -19.46
CA CYS A 600 3.27 29.65 -20.78
C CYS A 600 4.78 29.54 -21.06
N ARG A 601 5.65 29.28 -20.08
CA ARG A 601 7.12 29.21 -20.24
C ARG A 601 7.63 27.90 -20.81
N VAL A 602 6.75 26.91 -20.95
CA VAL A 602 7.02 25.59 -21.51
C VAL A 602 6.16 25.36 -22.74
N LYS A 603 6.54 24.41 -23.59
CA LYS A 603 5.72 24.03 -24.73
C LYS A 603 4.68 22.99 -24.30
N THR A 604 3.45 23.43 -24.12
CA THR A 604 2.31 22.53 -23.90
C THR A 604 1.87 21.89 -25.21
N LEU A 605 1.71 20.58 -25.25
CA LEU A 605 1.43 19.84 -26.48
C LEU A 605 -0.07 19.62 -26.72
N PRO A 606 -0.55 19.84 -27.95
CA PRO A 606 -1.80 19.26 -28.42
C PRO A 606 -1.75 17.73 -28.37
N ILE A 607 -2.91 17.12 -28.10
CA ILE A 607 -3.04 15.67 -28.01
C ILE A 607 -4.03 15.20 -29.07
N ILE A 608 -3.64 14.18 -29.82
CA ILE A 608 -4.46 13.55 -30.84
C ILE A 608 -5.21 12.38 -30.19
N ASN A 609 -6.54 12.39 -30.25
CA ASN A 609 -7.37 11.29 -29.75
C ASN A 609 -7.23 10.05 -30.65
N THR A 610 -7.87 8.95 -30.27
CA THR A 610 -7.85 7.68 -31.02
C THR A 610 -8.49 7.77 -32.41
N GLU A 611 -9.30 8.80 -32.67
CA GLU A 611 -9.96 9.06 -33.95
C GLU A 611 -9.16 10.02 -34.86
N GLY A 612 -7.98 10.47 -34.42
CA GLY A 612 -7.12 11.38 -35.19
C GLY A 612 -7.45 12.86 -35.02
N LYS A 613 -8.44 13.23 -34.19
CA LYS A 613 -8.80 14.62 -33.89
C LYS A 613 -7.81 15.23 -32.90
N THR A 614 -7.33 16.44 -33.21
CA THR A 614 -6.34 17.16 -32.40
C THR A 614 -7.01 18.09 -31.39
N PHE A 615 -6.65 17.96 -30.13
CA PHE A 615 -7.12 18.78 -29.02
C PHE A 615 -6.00 19.66 -28.48
N TYR A 616 -6.20 20.98 -28.52
CA TYR A 616 -5.28 21.96 -27.97
C TYR A 616 -5.64 22.21 -26.50
N PRO A 617 -4.71 22.08 -25.54
CA PRO A 617 -5.01 22.34 -24.13
C PRO A 617 -5.21 23.84 -23.83
N TYR A 618 -4.83 24.71 -24.78
CA TYR A 618 -4.93 26.17 -24.69
C TYR A 618 -5.82 26.77 -25.79
N GLN A 619 -6.34 27.97 -25.54
CA GLN A 619 -7.07 28.77 -26.53
C GLN A 619 -6.12 29.25 -27.63
N ARG A 620 -6.33 28.80 -28.87
CA ARG A 620 -5.43 29.09 -30.00
C ARG A 620 -5.39 30.56 -30.40
N GLN A 621 -6.51 31.26 -30.29
CA GLN A 621 -6.64 32.66 -30.74
C GLN A 621 -5.76 33.62 -29.97
N ASN A 622 -5.43 33.29 -28.70
CA ASN A 622 -4.63 34.11 -27.79
C ASN A 622 -3.42 33.34 -27.26
N PHE A 623 -2.84 32.47 -28.10
CA PHE A 623 -1.68 31.67 -27.69
C PHE A 623 -0.46 32.57 -27.45
N VAL A 624 0.11 32.44 -26.25
CA VAL A 624 1.35 33.08 -25.81
C VAL A 624 2.45 32.03 -25.90
N SER A 625 3.44 32.28 -26.76
CA SER A 625 4.60 31.41 -26.86
C SER A 625 5.52 31.54 -25.63
N PRO A 626 6.37 30.54 -25.34
CA PRO A 626 7.37 30.64 -24.27
C PRO A 626 8.22 31.90 -24.30
N ALA A 627 8.64 32.35 -25.50
CA ALA A 627 9.42 33.57 -25.69
C ALA A 627 8.64 34.86 -25.38
N GLN A 628 7.30 34.82 -25.42
CA GLN A 628 6.42 35.97 -25.16
C GLN A 628 5.80 35.96 -23.76
N CYS A 629 6.13 34.95 -22.95
CA CYS A 629 5.56 34.74 -21.62
C CYS A 629 6.16 35.75 -20.62
N GLY A 630 5.34 36.66 -20.09
CA GLY A 630 5.78 37.80 -19.25
C GLY A 630 4.64 38.42 -18.44
N ALA A 631 4.88 39.51 -17.70
CA ALA A 631 3.87 40.12 -16.83
C ALA A 631 2.57 40.44 -17.59
N GLY A 632 1.45 39.86 -17.16
CA GLY A 632 0.12 40.04 -17.76
C GLY A 632 -0.21 39.21 -19.01
N LYS A 633 0.74 38.48 -19.60
CA LYS A 633 0.51 37.59 -20.75
C LYS A 633 0.61 36.13 -20.34
N ARG A 634 -0.50 35.41 -20.42
CA ARG A 634 -0.62 33.99 -20.03
C ARG A 634 -1.49 33.26 -21.05
N ASN A 635 -1.25 31.96 -21.22
CA ASN A 635 -2.17 31.12 -21.98
C ASN A 635 -3.45 30.91 -21.16
N ARG A 636 -4.57 30.71 -21.86
CA ARG A 636 -5.84 30.32 -21.24
C ARG A 636 -6.17 28.90 -21.62
N VAL A 637 -6.72 28.14 -20.66
CA VAL A 637 -7.14 26.76 -20.89
C VAL A 637 -8.29 26.71 -21.90
N ASN A 638 -8.24 25.71 -22.79
CA ASN A 638 -9.34 25.41 -23.70
C ASN A 638 -10.44 24.60 -23.00
N ILE A 639 -11.37 25.29 -22.32
CA ILE A 639 -12.47 24.65 -21.60
C ILE A 639 -13.38 23.84 -22.51
N GLU A 640 -13.62 24.32 -23.74
CA GLU A 640 -14.47 23.59 -24.70
C GLU A 640 -13.89 22.22 -25.02
N ALA A 641 -12.56 22.12 -25.16
CA ALA A 641 -11.89 20.83 -25.32
C ALA A 641 -12.12 19.92 -24.12
N ILE A 642 -11.85 20.39 -22.89
CA ILE A 642 -11.96 19.59 -21.66
C ILE A 642 -13.38 19.08 -21.40
N TYR A 643 -14.38 19.92 -21.67
CA TYR A 643 -15.78 19.58 -21.44
C TYR A 643 -16.40 18.76 -22.57
N SER A 644 -15.70 18.62 -23.70
CA SER A 644 -16.06 17.66 -24.73
C SER A 644 -15.88 16.23 -24.21
N SER A 645 -16.69 15.29 -24.70
CA SER A 645 -16.54 13.86 -24.39
C SER A 645 -15.32 13.22 -25.07
N GLU A 646 -14.59 13.97 -25.90
CA GLU A 646 -13.55 13.47 -26.79
C GLU A 646 -12.13 13.88 -26.35
N TYR A 647 -12.00 14.67 -25.27
CA TYR A 647 -10.68 15.09 -24.79
C TYR A 647 -9.81 13.87 -24.42
N PRO A 648 -8.57 13.75 -24.93
CA PRO A 648 -7.79 12.52 -24.76
C PRO A 648 -7.35 12.19 -23.33
N LEU A 649 -7.22 13.20 -22.46
CA LEU A 649 -6.77 13.05 -21.06
C LEU A 649 -7.79 13.65 -20.07
N PRO A 650 -9.01 13.10 -20.01
CA PRO A 650 -10.05 13.63 -19.14
C PRO A 650 -9.73 13.31 -17.68
N ALA A 651 -10.13 14.21 -16.79
CA ALA A 651 -10.08 14.00 -15.35
C ALA A 651 -11.42 14.39 -14.71
N ILE A 652 -11.88 13.59 -13.76
CA ILE A 652 -13.11 13.86 -13.01
C ILE A 652 -12.74 14.06 -11.56
N PHE A 653 -13.23 15.13 -10.98
CA PHE A 653 -12.94 15.52 -9.61
C PHE A 653 -14.17 15.26 -8.74
N TYR A 654 -13.90 14.72 -7.56
CA TYR A 654 -14.91 14.18 -6.66
C TYR A 654 -14.84 14.84 -5.29
N VAL A 655 -16.01 15.05 -4.70
CA VAL A 655 -16.13 15.21 -3.25
C VAL A 655 -16.44 13.82 -2.68
N VAL A 656 -15.53 13.28 -1.90
CA VAL A 656 -15.67 11.96 -1.27
C VAL A 656 -16.25 12.15 0.13
N VAL A 657 -17.37 11.47 0.38
CA VAL A 657 -18.13 11.56 1.63
C VAL A 657 -18.35 10.20 2.25
N LYS A 658 -18.48 10.16 3.58
CA LYS A 658 -18.99 8.97 4.27
C LYS A 658 -20.48 8.75 3.96
N GLN A 659 -20.92 7.51 4.04
CA GLN A 659 -22.32 7.09 4.00
C GLN A 659 -22.66 6.47 5.35
N ASN A 660 -22.90 7.32 6.35
CA ASN A 660 -23.13 6.96 7.75
C ASN A 660 -24.26 7.76 8.44
N GLY A 661 -24.93 8.66 7.72
CA GLY A 661 -26.02 9.50 8.23
C GLY A 661 -25.59 10.57 9.23
N GLN A 662 -24.28 10.80 9.40
CA GLN A 662 -23.76 11.76 10.38
C GLN A 662 -23.55 13.17 9.76
N ARG A 663 -23.20 14.14 10.60
CA ARG A 663 -23.06 15.55 10.19
C ARG A 663 -21.97 15.76 9.15
N GLU A 664 -20.89 14.99 9.20
CA GLU A 664 -19.80 15.06 8.23
C GLU A 664 -20.23 14.61 6.82
N GLN A 665 -21.12 13.61 6.72
CA GLN A 665 -21.74 13.25 5.45
C GLN A 665 -22.58 14.41 4.91
N GLN A 666 -23.39 15.03 5.76
CA GLN A 666 -24.22 16.18 5.39
C GLN A 666 -23.37 17.35 4.90
N ALA A 667 -22.26 17.65 5.57
CA ALA A 667 -21.32 18.70 5.19
C ALA A 667 -20.69 18.45 3.83
N GLY A 668 -20.18 17.24 3.59
CA GLY A 668 -19.62 16.88 2.29
C GLY A 668 -20.64 16.91 1.15
N GLN A 669 -21.88 16.47 1.40
CA GLN A 669 -22.95 16.53 0.41
C GLN A 669 -23.39 17.98 0.13
N ALA A 670 -23.46 18.83 1.14
CA ALA A 670 -23.75 20.25 0.98
C ALA A 670 -22.65 20.95 0.16
N TYR A 671 -21.39 20.68 0.47
CA TYR A 671 -20.24 21.19 -0.30
C TYR A 671 -20.29 20.74 -1.77
N ALA A 672 -20.59 19.46 -2.02
CA ALA A 672 -20.77 18.95 -3.38
C ALA A 672 -21.93 19.64 -4.12
N ASN A 673 -23.07 19.84 -3.45
CA ASN A 673 -24.24 20.47 -4.05
C ASN A 673 -23.99 21.95 -4.38
N LEU A 674 -23.23 22.68 -3.54
CA LEU A 674 -22.81 24.07 -3.81
C LEU A 674 -22.00 24.14 -5.11
N ILE A 675 -21.04 23.24 -5.28
CA ILE A 675 -20.23 23.15 -6.50
C ILE A 675 -21.10 22.81 -7.73
N LEU A 676 -22.09 21.94 -7.57
CA LEU A 676 -22.95 21.48 -8.67
C LEU A 676 -23.99 22.52 -9.13
N THR A 677 -24.19 23.60 -8.38
CA THR A 677 -25.06 24.71 -8.84
C THR A 677 -24.56 25.35 -10.13
N LYS A 678 -25.44 26.02 -10.88
CA LYS A 678 -25.01 26.77 -12.08
C LYS A 678 -23.96 27.82 -11.74
N GLN A 679 -24.19 28.59 -10.66
CA GLN A 679 -23.23 29.57 -10.13
C GLN A 679 -21.86 28.92 -9.85
N GLY A 680 -21.84 27.76 -9.20
CA GLY A 680 -20.61 27.02 -8.88
C GLY A 680 -19.87 26.54 -10.13
N GLN A 681 -20.59 25.95 -11.08
CA GLN A 681 -20.02 25.46 -12.33
C GLN A 681 -19.47 26.60 -13.21
N GLU A 682 -20.15 27.74 -13.29
CA GLU A 682 -19.67 28.92 -14.03
C GLU A 682 -18.40 29.50 -13.40
N MET A 683 -18.38 29.63 -12.07
CA MET A 683 -17.20 30.07 -11.34
C MET A 683 -16.02 29.14 -11.59
N ILE A 684 -16.21 27.83 -11.48
CA ILE A 684 -15.16 26.84 -11.69
C ILE A 684 -14.62 26.88 -13.12
N LYS A 685 -15.49 26.98 -14.13
CA LYS A 685 -15.05 27.12 -15.53
C LYS A 685 -14.19 28.37 -15.71
N SER A 686 -14.57 29.48 -15.10
CA SER A 686 -13.79 30.73 -15.15
C SER A 686 -12.42 30.59 -14.48
N LEU A 687 -12.37 29.94 -13.31
CA LEU A 687 -11.12 29.66 -12.60
C LEU A 687 -10.24 28.67 -13.36
N GLN A 688 -10.80 27.62 -13.97
CA GLN A 688 -10.03 26.69 -14.82
C GLN A 688 -9.41 27.38 -16.04
N GLN A 689 -10.09 28.36 -16.64
CA GLN A 689 -9.55 29.11 -17.78
C GLN A 689 -8.25 29.85 -17.45
N THR A 690 -8.14 30.33 -16.21
CA THR A 690 -7.08 31.23 -15.76
C THR A 690 -6.03 30.53 -14.89
N GLY A 691 -6.40 29.45 -14.21
CA GLY A 691 -5.56 28.59 -13.38
C GLY A 691 -5.23 29.14 -11.99
N SER A 692 -4.44 28.36 -11.24
CA SER A 692 -3.81 28.84 -10.00
C SER A 692 -2.49 29.51 -10.38
N LEU A 693 -2.48 30.83 -10.48
CA LEU A 693 -1.21 31.54 -10.43
C LEU A 693 -0.83 31.64 -8.96
N ASP A 694 0.30 31.04 -8.57
CA ASP A 694 0.94 31.34 -7.30
C ASP A 694 1.01 32.87 -7.17
N GLU A 695 0.30 33.47 -6.22
CA GLU A 695 0.26 34.93 -6.02
C GLU A 695 1.64 35.54 -5.64
N ASN A 696 2.70 34.72 -5.62
CA ASN A 696 4.06 35.07 -5.22
C ASN A 696 5.09 35.02 -6.38
N ASN A 697 4.69 35.11 -7.65
CA ASN A 697 5.64 35.21 -8.78
C ASN A 697 5.32 36.31 -9.81
#